data_AF-A0A7J4I6T2-F1
#
_entry.id   AF-A0A7J4I6T2-F1
#
_cell.length_a   1.000
_cell.length_b   1.000
_cell.length_c   1.000
_cell.angle_alpha   90.00
_cell.angle_beta   90.00
_cell.angle_gamma   90.00
#
_symmetry.space_group_name_H-M   'P 1'
#
loop_
_entity.id
_entity.type
_entity.pdbx_description
1 polymer ?
#
loop_
_entity_poly.entity_id
_entity_poly.type
_entity_poly.pdbx_seq_one_letter_code
_entity_poly.pdbx_strand_id
1 'polypeptide(L)'
;MAKKKPGSGKGEYKATPAADAKPKYDASEIEKATGISSPAPSIDEFELLAPKLPKDAQEKLRDIKTKLEKFREAILAKFDKYIMGIALLPPPMPQQPGMFAPGQLPPTLQPQMQPQPGETADGAAQPPQPPDQVNIIVLIDDSDSKKMTKDELKTKLSTIIQGMASEIDKKLAIQCIILTEVWQSCYDAKYDVLQLIASSAPVYDTGMLAALRISEIHKQMVIRKFERYIVSYVLAGSLIQGRATDKSDIDVFIVVDDTDVKRMSRIELKDKLRAIIIGMGIEAGEMTGVRNKLNIQVYILTDFWESIKDANPIIFTFLRDGVPLYDRGIFMPWKQLLQMGRIKPSSEAIELYMSSGEQLLERVRFKLREIGMEDLFWAIITPTQAAIMLYGIPPPTPKETPEVVREIFVKNSKLLEEAFVTTLEMVIRMRKELEHGDRKDVSGAEIDKLLADCDKYLKRIGKLFKEIQEIKEEEGIIRIYDTAVTMIRDALKAEGIEKVDDAELVSTFENEMISKNKIAAKHLRALNGIIKVKKDYEAKKLNKADIEKVKKDSGEFVAALLEYVQRKRGREIERAKIRVKHGSKYGEVIILESDAFIIRDVDQPQKEVSKAKLTEEGGLAAVTDSSTEELESALAKMAIPPKTFIKERLFEDLKKIFGNDVEILVNY
;
A
#
# COMPACT_ATOMS: atom_id res chain seq x y z
N MET A 1 23.49 32.15 -55.59
CA MET A 1 22.54 32.73 -54.60
C MET A 1 22.67 31.96 -53.29
N ALA A 2 23.11 32.64 -52.24
CA ALA A 2 23.55 32.04 -50.98
C ALA A 2 22.37 31.59 -50.09
N LYS A 3 22.43 30.36 -49.56
CA LYS A 3 21.50 29.84 -48.55
C LYS A 3 21.98 30.26 -47.15
N LYS A 4 21.22 31.13 -46.49
CA LYS A 4 21.41 31.55 -45.08
C LYS A 4 20.98 30.42 -44.13
N LYS A 5 21.80 30.18 -43.10
CA LYS A 5 21.49 29.38 -41.90
C LYS A 5 20.35 30.04 -41.09
N PRO A 6 19.49 29.28 -40.38
CA PRO A 6 18.63 29.85 -39.35
C PRO A 6 19.46 30.07 -38.07
N GLY A 7 19.44 31.29 -37.56
CA GLY A 7 20.09 31.69 -36.32
C GLY A 7 19.32 31.19 -35.10
N SER A 8 20.08 30.68 -34.12
CA SER A 8 19.65 30.42 -32.76
C SER A 8 19.30 31.73 -32.05
N GLY A 9 18.00 32.06 -31.96
CA GLY A 9 17.53 33.12 -31.07
C GLY A 9 17.35 32.57 -29.66
N LYS A 10 18.35 32.74 -28.79
CA LYS A 10 18.11 32.72 -27.35
C LYS A 10 17.36 34.00 -27.00
N GLY A 11 16.06 33.90 -26.78
CA GLY A 11 15.27 34.97 -26.18
C GLY A 11 15.59 35.04 -24.70
N GLU A 12 16.60 35.82 -24.31
CA GLU A 12 16.75 36.29 -22.94
C GLU A 12 15.59 37.24 -22.63
N TYR A 13 14.65 36.81 -21.79
CA TYR A 13 13.75 37.72 -21.09
C TYR A 13 14.60 38.56 -20.12
N LYS A 14 15.10 39.72 -20.59
CA LYS A 14 15.57 40.76 -19.69
C LYS A 14 14.35 41.37 -19.00
N ALA A 15 14.10 40.92 -17.78
CA ALA A 15 13.27 41.67 -16.84
C ALA A 15 13.91 43.05 -16.67
N THR A 16 13.22 44.08 -17.15
CA THR A 16 13.49 45.47 -16.77
C THR A 16 13.37 45.57 -15.25
N PRO A 17 14.36 46.13 -14.53
CA PRO A 17 14.17 46.43 -13.13
C PRO A 17 13.04 47.47 -13.04
N ALA A 18 11.96 47.11 -12.36
CA ALA A 18 10.93 48.07 -11.98
C ALA A 18 11.64 49.16 -11.16
N ALA A 19 11.53 50.41 -11.65
CA ALA A 19 12.09 51.57 -10.99
C ALA A 19 11.54 51.64 -9.56
N ASP A 20 12.46 51.72 -8.59
CA ASP A 20 12.17 52.07 -7.19
C ASP A 20 11.50 53.44 -7.15
N ALA A 21 10.18 53.48 -7.32
CA ALA A 21 9.38 54.66 -7.05
C ALA A 21 9.22 54.79 -5.53
N LYS A 22 10.29 55.24 -4.85
CA LYS A 22 10.16 55.84 -3.53
C LYS A 22 9.27 57.07 -3.68
N PRO A 23 8.19 57.23 -2.89
CA PRO A 23 7.54 58.53 -2.81
C PRO A 23 8.56 59.53 -2.25
N LYS A 24 8.91 60.54 -3.05
CA LYS A 24 9.73 61.67 -2.60
C LYS A 24 8.91 62.45 -1.57
N TYR A 25 9.26 62.31 -0.30
CA TYR A 25 8.88 63.28 0.73
C TYR A 25 10.13 64.02 1.18
N ASP A 26 10.00 65.34 1.25
CA ASP A 26 11.06 66.27 1.61
C ASP A 26 11.32 66.18 3.13
N ALA A 27 12.50 65.69 3.50
CA ALA A 27 12.91 65.53 4.90
C ALA A 27 12.91 66.87 5.68
N SER A 28 12.96 68.00 4.97
CA SER A 28 13.02 69.33 5.58
C SER A 28 11.70 69.83 6.18
N GLU A 29 10.55 69.23 5.82
CA GLU A 29 9.25 69.60 6.39
C GLU A 29 8.98 68.91 7.74
N ILE A 30 9.56 67.72 7.97
CA ILE A 30 9.41 66.97 9.23
C ILE A 30 10.35 67.52 10.31
N GLU A 31 11.58 67.92 9.96
CA GLU A 31 12.53 68.50 10.91
C GLU A 31 12.06 69.84 11.51
N LYS A 32 11.28 70.62 10.74
CA LYS A 32 10.71 71.90 11.20
C LYS A 32 9.52 71.73 12.15
N ALA A 33 8.88 70.56 12.20
CA ALA A 33 7.69 70.31 13.01
C ALA A 33 7.99 69.66 14.38
N THR A 34 9.12 68.97 14.54
CA THR A 34 9.38 68.13 15.73
C THR A 34 10.65 68.45 16.51
N GLY A 35 11.57 69.27 15.98
CA GLY A 35 12.65 69.88 16.76
C GLY A 35 13.62 68.93 17.46
N ILE A 36 13.88 67.72 16.95
CA ILE A 36 14.77 66.74 17.59
C ILE A 36 15.84 66.25 16.60
N SER A 37 17.11 66.49 16.94
CA SER A 37 18.30 66.06 16.20
C SER A 37 18.86 64.72 16.73
N SER A 38 19.35 63.87 15.82
CA SER A 38 20.37 62.80 15.97
C SER A 38 20.11 61.63 16.96
N PRO A 39 20.46 60.38 16.61
CA PRO A 39 20.19 59.21 17.44
C PRO A 39 21.13 59.13 18.65
N ALA A 40 20.53 59.01 19.85
CA ALA A 40 21.24 58.76 21.11
C ALA A 40 21.69 57.27 21.21
N PRO A 41 22.78 56.98 21.96
CA PRO A 41 23.27 55.61 22.15
C PRO A 41 22.26 54.74 22.91
N SER A 42 22.31 53.42 22.66
CA SER A 42 21.50 52.41 23.33
C SER A 42 21.66 52.50 24.85
N ILE A 43 20.56 52.79 25.55
CA ILE A 43 20.54 52.90 27.01
C ILE A 43 20.52 51.49 27.59
N ASP A 44 21.39 51.22 28.56
CA ASP A 44 21.44 49.96 29.31
C ASP A 44 20.16 49.82 30.16
N GLU A 45 19.28 48.87 29.83
CA GLU A 45 17.99 48.69 30.53
C GLU A 45 18.16 48.40 32.03
N PHE A 46 19.29 47.80 32.42
CA PHE A 46 19.59 47.57 33.84
C PHE A 46 19.85 48.88 34.58
N GLU A 47 20.36 49.92 33.91
CA GLU A 47 20.55 51.26 34.48
C GLU A 47 19.23 52.04 34.61
N LEU A 48 18.25 51.77 33.75
CA LEU A 48 16.88 52.32 33.82
C LEU A 48 16.03 51.68 34.94
N LEU A 49 16.24 50.39 35.21
CA LEU A 49 15.48 49.61 36.20
C LEU A 49 16.06 49.69 37.62
N ALA A 50 17.39 49.74 37.75
CA ALA A 50 18.07 49.79 39.04
C ALA A 50 17.55 50.87 40.02
N PRO A 51 17.35 52.15 39.63
CA PRO A 51 16.91 53.19 40.57
C PRO A 51 15.46 53.04 41.05
N LYS A 52 14.64 52.21 40.39
CA LYS A 52 13.21 52.00 40.72
C LYS A 52 12.98 50.84 41.72
N LEU A 53 14.04 50.12 42.09
CA LEU A 53 13.97 48.92 42.93
C LEU A 53 14.48 49.17 44.37
N PRO A 54 14.01 48.42 45.39
CA PRO A 54 14.57 48.44 46.75
C PRO A 54 16.06 48.07 46.79
N LYS A 55 16.82 48.58 47.77
CA LYS A 55 18.30 48.38 47.86
C LYS A 55 18.76 46.91 47.79
N ASP A 56 18.06 45.99 48.45
CA ASP A 56 18.34 44.55 48.40
C ASP A 56 18.13 43.97 46.98
N ALA A 57 17.08 44.41 46.28
CA ALA A 57 16.83 44.02 44.89
C ALA A 57 17.87 44.62 43.92
N GLN A 58 18.41 45.82 44.22
CA GLN A 58 19.48 46.43 43.43
C GLN A 58 20.80 45.64 43.52
N GLU A 59 21.17 45.17 44.72
CA GLU A 59 22.38 44.36 44.91
C GLU A 59 22.26 43.00 44.22
N LYS A 60 21.11 42.34 44.34
CA LYS A 60 20.83 41.09 43.61
C LYS A 60 20.86 41.27 42.09
N LEU A 61 20.30 42.37 41.58
CA LEU A 61 20.31 42.66 40.14
C LEU A 61 21.74 42.91 39.61
N ARG A 62 22.61 43.56 40.40
CA ARG A 62 24.03 43.77 40.05
C ARG A 62 24.84 42.47 40.02
N ASP A 63 24.61 41.57 40.97
CA ASP A 63 25.25 40.25 40.99
C ASP A 63 24.81 39.41 39.78
N ILE A 64 23.50 39.39 39.49
CA ILE A 64 22.95 38.72 38.30
C ILE A 64 23.56 39.29 37.03
N LYS A 65 23.62 40.62 36.88
CA LYS A 65 24.23 41.29 35.72
C LYS A 65 25.68 40.88 35.51
N THR A 66 26.48 40.83 36.58
CA THR A 66 27.90 40.44 36.50
C THR A 66 28.07 39.00 36.03
N LYS A 67 27.24 38.08 36.52
CA LYS A 67 27.25 36.66 36.11
C LYS A 67 26.77 36.49 34.67
N LEU A 68 25.77 37.27 34.27
CA LEU A 68 25.18 37.25 32.94
C LEU A 68 26.13 37.80 31.86
N GLU A 69 26.94 38.82 32.18
CA GLU A 69 28.00 39.30 31.29
C GLU A 69 29.10 38.24 31.09
N LYS A 70 29.55 37.59 32.17
CA LYS A 70 30.52 36.48 32.06
C LYS A 70 29.98 35.33 31.19
N PHE A 71 28.70 35.01 31.35
CA PHE A 71 28.02 33.99 30.56
C PHE A 71 27.91 34.38 29.08
N ARG A 72 27.52 35.63 28.82
CA ARG A 72 27.49 36.20 27.47
C ARG A 72 28.87 36.10 26.81
N GLU A 73 29.94 36.57 27.46
CA GLU A 73 31.30 36.51 26.91
C GLU A 73 31.72 35.07 26.62
N ALA A 74 31.47 34.13 27.54
CA ALA A 74 31.83 32.73 27.39
C ALA A 74 31.12 32.07 26.19
N ILE A 75 29.82 32.35 25.99
CA ILE A 75 29.04 31.81 24.88
C ILE A 75 29.49 32.43 23.56
N LEU A 76 29.57 33.76 23.49
CA LEU A 76 29.93 34.44 22.24
C LEU A 76 31.34 34.03 21.78
N ALA A 77 32.27 33.76 22.69
CA ALA A 77 33.59 33.22 22.33
C ALA A 77 33.54 31.88 21.56
N LYS A 78 32.49 31.06 21.76
CA LYS A 78 32.34 29.74 21.11
C LYS A 78 31.29 29.72 20.01
N PHE A 79 30.26 30.55 20.09
CA PHE A 79 29.05 30.45 19.27
C PHE A 79 28.56 31.80 18.69
N ASP A 80 29.41 32.83 18.63
CA ASP A 80 29.07 34.17 18.09
C ASP A 80 28.18 34.17 16.84
N LYS A 81 28.47 33.30 15.88
CA LYS A 81 27.74 33.22 14.60
C LYS A 81 26.32 32.69 14.70
N TYR A 82 25.99 31.97 15.77
CA TYR A 82 24.69 31.30 15.94
C TYR A 82 23.82 31.97 17.00
N ILE A 83 24.38 32.76 17.90
CA ILE A 83 23.60 33.41 18.96
C ILE A 83 23.02 34.71 18.41
N MET A 84 21.70 34.78 18.32
CA MET A 84 21.00 35.99 17.91
C MET A 84 20.69 36.90 19.09
N GLY A 85 20.48 36.30 20.28
CA GLY A 85 20.21 37.10 21.46
C GLY A 85 20.23 36.30 22.74
N ILE A 86 20.52 37.02 23.84
CA ILE A 86 20.51 36.52 25.21
C ILE A 86 19.70 37.51 26.01
N ALA A 87 18.67 37.06 26.71
CA ALA A 87 17.84 37.92 27.54
C ALA A 87 17.52 37.28 28.90
N LEU A 88 17.45 38.12 29.93
CA LEU A 88 17.00 37.75 31.26
C LEU A 88 15.48 37.69 31.28
N LEU A 89 14.92 36.55 31.68
CA LEU A 89 13.48 36.40 31.86
C LEU A 89 13.07 36.98 33.22
N PRO A 90 11.86 37.55 33.32
CA PRO A 90 11.35 38.00 34.61
C PRO A 90 11.20 36.82 35.58
N PRO A 91 11.39 37.04 36.89
CA PRO A 91 11.14 35.99 37.88
C PRO A 91 9.68 35.52 37.78
N PRO A 92 9.40 34.22 37.97
CA PRO A 92 8.04 33.71 37.93
C PRO A 92 7.19 34.46 38.97
N MET A 93 6.08 35.07 38.53
CA MET A 93 5.17 35.73 39.46
C MET A 93 4.63 34.70 40.46
N PRO A 94 4.67 34.97 41.78
CA PRO A 94 3.99 34.11 42.74
C PRO A 94 2.50 34.12 42.41
N GLN A 95 1.95 32.95 42.11
CA GLN A 95 0.51 32.80 41.87
C GLN A 95 -0.23 33.21 43.14
N GLN A 96 -0.89 34.38 43.14
CA GLN A 96 -1.88 34.70 44.16
C GLN A 96 -3.16 33.92 43.83
N PRO A 97 -3.66 33.06 44.73
CA PRO A 97 -4.91 32.36 44.50
C PRO A 97 -6.06 33.37 44.44
N GLY A 98 -6.69 33.53 43.28
CA GLY A 98 -7.99 34.22 43.18
C GLY A 98 -8.05 35.52 42.36
N MET A 99 -6.97 35.97 41.72
CA MET A 99 -7.07 37.07 40.73
C MET A 99 -6.96 36.54 39.30
N PHE A 100 -8.08 36.55 38.58
CA PHE A 100 -8.08 36.41 37.13
C PHE A 100 -7.54 37.69 36.49
N ALA A 101 -6.72 37.57 35.44
CA ALA A 101 -6.23 38.71 34.69
C ALA A 101 -7.39 39.47 34.01
N PRO A 102 -7.31 40.81 33.81
CA PRO A 102 -8.36 41.55 33.13
C PRO A 102 -8.57 41.03 31.70
N GLY A 103 -9.73 40.41 31.44
CA GLY A 103 -10.10 39.87 30.12
C GLY A 103 -10.38 38.36 30.07
N GLN A 104 -10.16 37.60 31.15
CA GLN A 104 -10.60 36.20 31.20
C GLN A 104 -12.03 36.08 31.75
N LEU A 105 -12.96 35.59 30.93
CA LEU A 105 -14.30 35.22 31.37
C LEU A 105 -14.23 33.97 32.27
N PRO A 106 -15.04 33.89 33.34
CA PRO A 106 -15.10 32.70 34.18
C PRO A 106 -15.52 31.46 33.36
N PRO A 107 -15.03 30.27 33.72
CA PRO A 107 -15.18 29.03 32.93
C PRO A 107 -16.65 28.60 32.72
N THR A 108 -17.60 29.21 33.44
CA THR A 108 -19.04 28.98 33.30
C THR A 108 -19.68 29.69 32.09
N LEU A 109 -18.96 30.57 31.39
CA LEU A 109 -19.49 31.37 30.27
C LEU A 109 -18.76 31.16 28.93
N GLN A 110 -17.89 30.16 28.82
CA GLN A 110 -17.26 29.80 27.55
C GLN A 110 -18.17 28.86 26.74
N PRO A 111 -18.40 29.10 25.43
CA PRO A 111 -19.14 28.16 24.58
C PRO A 111 -18.39 26.82 24.52
N GLN A 112 -19.04 25.73 24.93
CA GLN A 112 -18.48 24.38 24.87
C GLN A 112 -18.30 23.97 23.41
N MET A 113 -17.07 24.03 22.90
CA MET A 113 -16.69 23.26 21.71
C MET A 113 -16.27 21.86 22.16
N GLN A 114 -16.82 20.83 21.53
CA GLN A 114 -16.46 19.44 21.79
C GLN A 114 -15.01 19.17 21.34
N PRO A 115 -14.20 18.43 22.12
CA PRO A 115 -12.84 18.08 21.70
C PRO A 115 -12.86 17.10 20.54
N GLN A 116 -11.98 17.28 19.56
CA GLN A 116 -11.68 16.24 18.57
C GLN A 116 -10.88 15.10 19.22
N PRO A 117 -11.03 13.84 18.78
CA PRO A 117 -10.35 12.71 19.41
C PRO A 117 -8.87 12.73 19.03
N GLY A 118 -8.00 13.09 19.99
CA GLY A 118 -6.55 13.06 19.81
C GLY A 118 -5.76 14.05 20.68
N GLU A 119 -6.40 15.00 21.34
CA GLU A 119 -5.70 15.89 22.27
C GLU A 119 -5.45 15.18 23.61
N THR A 120 -4.20 14.77 23.85
CA THR A 120 -3.74 14.47 25.20
C THR A 120 -3.80 15.76 26.01
N ALA A 121 -4.56 15.70 27.11
CA ALA A 121 -4.64 16.75 28.10
C ALA A 121 -3.32 16.86 28.87
N ASP A 122 -2.29 17.46 28.27
CA ASP A 122 -1.08 17.89 28.98
C ASP A 122 -1.25 19.33 29.48
N GLY A 123 -2.28 19.50 30.32
CA GLY A 123 -2.36 20.60 31.28
C GLY A 123 -1.58 20.24 32.55
N ALA A 124 -0.33 19.80 32.41
CA ALA A 124 0.55 19.62 33.55
C ALA A 124 1.08 21.01 33.94
N ALA A 125 0.57 21.55 35.06
CA ALA A 125 1.20 22.67 35.73
C ALA A 125 2.69 22.36 35.91
N GLN A 126 3.56 23.17 35.30
CA GLN A 126 5.00 23.06 35.50
C GLN A 126 5.28 23.13 37.02
N PRO A 127 6.13 22.24 37.57
CA PRO A 127 6.44 22.27 38.99
C PRO A 127 7.00 23.65 39.37
N PRO A 128 6.69 24.16 40.57
CA PRO A 128 7.17 25.46 41.01
C PRO A 128 8.70 25.47 40.99
N GLN A 129 9.28 26.30 40.13
CA GLN A 129 10.73 26.47 40.06
C GLN A 129 11.26 27.10 41.35
N PRO A 130 12.47 26.73 41.81
CA PRO A 130 13.04 27.24 43.04
C PRO A 130 13.14 28.79 43.02
N PRO A 131 12.81 29.48 44.13
CA PRO A 131 12.65 30.94 44.18
C PRO A 131 13.93 31.76 43.91
N ASP A 132 15.07 31.09 43.79
CA ASP A 132 16.40 31.68 43.60
C ASP A 132 16.97 31.45 42.18
N GLN A 133 16.19 30.86 41.26
CA GLN A 133 16.63 30.52 39.90
C GLN A 133 16.56 31.74 38.97
N VAL A 134 17.62 31.95 38.20
CA VAL A 134 17.75 33.03 37.21
C VAL A 134 17.50 32.45 35.83
N ASN A 135 16.32 32.70 35.28
CA ASN A 135 15.90 32.18 33.99
C ASN A 135 16.41 33.07 32.85
N ILE A 136 17.09 32.46 31.87
CA ILE A 136 17.70 33.16 30.73
C ILE A 136 17.24 32.49 29.45
N ILE A 137 16.80 33.29 28.49
CA ILE A 137 16.51 32.82 27.14
C ILE A 137 17.71 33.08 26.24
N VAL A 138 18.07 32.09 25.43
CA VAL A 138 19.09 32.20 24.39
C VAL A 138 18.44 31.87 23.06
N LEU A 139 18.34 32.88 22.18
CA LEU A 139 17.81 32.74 20.83
C LEU A 139 18.95 32.39 19.87
N ILE A 140 18.75 31.33 19.10
CA ILE A 140 19.77 30.72 18.24
C ILE A 140 19.29 30.73 16.79
N ASP A 141 20.16 31.18 15.88
CA ASP A 141 19.96 31.07 14.43
C ASP A 141 20.25 29.64 13.96
N ASP A 142 19.24 28.99 13.38
CA ASP A 142 19.34 27.64 12.82
C ASP A 142 19.36 27.60 11.28
N SER A 143 19.47 28.76 10.62
CA SER A 143 19.32 28.90 9.16
C SER A 143 20.32 28.07 8.33
N ASP A 144 21.56 27.90 8.82
CA ASP A 144 22.62 27.18 8.13
C ASP A 144 22.72 25.68 8.49
N SER A 145 21.87 25.19 9.41
CA SER A 145 21.94 23.80 9.86
C SER A 145 21.30 22.83 8.87
N LYS A 146 22.14 22.11 8.11
CA LYS A 146 21.72 21.05 7.17
C LYS A 146 22.17 19.64 7.56
N LYS A 147 22.97 19.50 8.62
CA LYS A 147 23.67 18.25 8.97
C LYS A 147 22.93 17.36 9.97
N MET A 148 21.95 17.90 10.69
CA MET A 148 21.16 17.18 11.69
C MET A 148 19.75 17.78 11.78
N THR A 149 18.82 17.08 12.42
CA THR A 149 17.46 17.58 12.62
C THR A 149 17.45 18.79 13.57
N LYS A 150 16.41 19.62 13.49
CA LYS A 150 16.30 20.84 14.32
C LYS A 150 16.20 20.51 15.81
N ASP A 151 15.53 19.43 16.16
CA ASP A 151 15.41 18.96 17.55
C ASP A 151 16.74 18.44 18.10
N GLU A 152 17.50 17.71 17.29
CA GLU A 152 18.85 17.27 17.66
C GLU A 152 19.80 18.45 17.87
N LEU A 153 19.74 19.46 16.99
CA LEU A 153 20.51 20.69 17.10
C LEU A 153 20.17 21.41 18.42
N LYS A 154 18.87 21.63 18.68
CA LYS A 154 18.39 22.28 19.90
C LYS A 154 18.85 21.54 21.14
N THR A 155 18.71 20.22 21.19
CA THR A 155 19.07 19.41 22.37
C THR A 155 20.57 19.50 22.67
N LYS A 156 21.41 19.36 21.64
CA LYS A 156 22.87 19.48 21.78
C LYS A 156 23.30 20.86 22.23
N LEU A 157 22.79 21.92 21.59
CA LEU A 157 23.11 23.30 21.96
C LEU A 157 22.62 23.61 23.38
N SER A 158 21.40 23.21 23.73
CA SER A 158 20.86 23.36 25.08
C SER A 158 21.75 22.70 26.13
N THR A 159 22.26 21.49 25.85
CA THR A 159 23.11 20.75 26.80
C THR A 159 24.46 21.45 26.99
N ILE A 160 25.10 21.88 25.90
CA ILE A 160 26.39 22.56 25.94
C ILE A 160 26.28 23.91 26.64
N ILE A 161 25.27 24.70 26.27
CA ILE A 161 25.02 26.04 26.81
C ILE A 161 24.64 25.96 28.29
N GLN A 162 23.79 25.00 28.68
CA GLN A 162 23.46 24.77 30.09
C GLN A 162 24.68 24.32 30.90
N GLY A 163 25.57 23.51 30.32
CA GLY A 163 26.85 23.14 30.93
C GLY A 163 27.73 24.36 31.20
N MET A 164 27.88 25.24 30.20
CA MET A 164 28.63 26.50 30.34
C MET A 164 28.02 27.46 31.37
N ALA A 165 26.68 27.53 31.45
CA ALA A 165 25.99 28.32 32.48
C ALA A 165 26.28 27.77 33.89
N SER A 166 26.25 26.45 34.04
CA SER A 166 26.42 25.76 35.32
C SER A 166 27.84 25.88 35.88
N GLU A 167 28.85 26.05 35.01
CA GLU A 167 30.23 26.36 35.40
C GLU A 167 30.37 27.77 36.00
N ILE A 168 29.50 28.71 35.61
CA ILE A 168 29.50 30.10 36.08
C ILE A 168 28.67 30.23 37.36
N ASP A 169 27.41 29.78 37.34
CA ASP A 169 26.54 29.71 38.49
C ASP A 169 25.42 28.68 38.26
N LYS A 170 25.27 27.73 39.19
CA LYS A 170 24.24 26.69 39.15
C LYS A 170 22.81 27.23 39.22
N LYS A 171 22.62 28.49 39.62
CA LYS A 171 21.32 29.18 39.62
C LYS A 171 20.90 29.67 38.24
N LEU A 172 21.79 29.69 37.24
CA LEU A 172 21.46 30.08 35.86
C LEU A 172 20.75 28.93 35.14
N ALA A 173 19.51 29.17 34.75
CA ALA A 173 18.69 28.23 34.02
C ALA A 173 18.49 28.73 32.60
N ILE A 174 19.02 27.99 31.63
CA ILE A 174 19.02 28.42 30.24
C ILE A 174 17.92 27.72 29.46
N GLN A 175 17.07 28.52 28.83
CA GLN A 175 16.13 28.08 27.82
C GLN A 175 16.66 28.46 26.45
N CYS A 176 17.19 27.49 25.73
CA CYS A 176 17.60 27.68 24.34
C CYS A 176 16.38 27.54 23.42
N ILE A 177 16.16 28.52 22.55
CA ILE A 177 15.12 28.51 21.53
C ILE A 177 15.78 28.77 20.18
N ILE A 178 15.43 27.97 19.18
CA ILE A 178 15.89 28.18 17.80
C ILE A 178 14.92 29.08 17.04
N LEU A 179 15.41 29.89 16.12
CA LEU A 179 14.61 30.89 15.40
C LEU A 179 13.42 30.26 14.67
N THR A 180 13.62 29.13 14.00
CA THR A 180 12.53 28.43 13.30
C THR A 180 11.39 28.02 14.24
N GLU A 181 11.69 27.66 15.50
CA GLU A 181 10.66 27.30 16.48
C GLU A 181 9.80 28.51 16.86
N VAL A 182 10.40 29.70 16.93
CA VAL A 182 9.66 30.96 17.15
C VAL A 182 8.70 31.21 15.99
N TRP A 183 9.18 31.06 14.75
CA TRP A 183 8.35 31.22 13.55
C TRP A 183 7.23 30.19 13.46
N GLN A 184 7.54 28.92 13.73
CA GLN A 184 6.55 27.85 13.72
C GLN A 184 5.46 28.09 14.76
N SER A 185 5.84 28.53 15.96
CA SER A 185 4.87 28.90 17.01
C SER A 185 3.93 30.02 16.54
N CYS A 186 4.47 31.03 15.83
CA CYS A 186 3.65 32.11 15.26
C CYS A 186 2.69 31.61 14.17
N TYR A 187 3.16 30.73 13.27
CA TYR A 187 2.33 30.11 12.23
C TYR A 187 1.20 29.24 12.82
N ASP A 188 1.46 28.60 13.96
CA ASP A 188 0.50 27.76 14.68
C ASP A 188 -0.38 28.56 15.67
N ALA A 189 -0.30 29.89 15.64
CA ALA A 189 -1.00 30.81 16.54
C ALA A 189 -0.72 30.58 18.05
N LYS A 190 0.47 30.07 18.38
CA LYS A 190 0.98 29.89 19.74
C LYS A 190 1.95 31.03 20.07
N TYR A 191 1.50 31.98 20.89
CA TYR A 191 2.24 33.23 21.14
C TYR A 191 3.00 33.26 22.48
N ASP A 192 3.05 32.17 23.23
CA ASP A 192 3.67 32.13 24.57
C ASP A 192 5.15 32.50 24.53
N VAL A 193 5.90 31.97 23.55
CA VAL A 193 7.32 32.28 23.35
C VAL A 193 7.52 33.76 23.02
N LEU A 194 6.63 34.34 22.21
CA LEU A 194 6.70 35.75 21.81
C LEU A 194 6.41 36.67 23.00
N GLN A 195 5.43 36.34 23.83
CA GLN A 195 5.13 37.06 25.07
C GLN A 195 6.28 36.97 26.06
N LEU A 196 6.89 35.79 26.19
CA LEU A 196 8.06 35.58 27.02
C LEU A 196 9.23 36.47 26.59
N ILE A 197 9.54 36.50 25.29
CA ILE A 197 10.57 37.38 24.71
C ILE A 197 10.24 38.86 24.96
N ALA A 198 8.98 39.27 24.79
CA ALA A 198 8.58 40.66 24.99
C ALA A 198 8.71 41.14 26.45
N SER A 199 8.56 40.22 27.40
CA SER A 199 8.74 40.47 28.84
C SER A 199 10.19 40.39 29.33
N SER A 200 11.11 39.93 28.46
CA SER A 200 12.51 39.73 28.80
C SER A 200 13.32 41.03 28.71
N ALA A 201 14.42 41.09 29.47
CA ALA A 201 15.42 42.16 29.40
C ALA A 201 16.65 41.68 28.59
N PRO A 202 16.83 42.13 27.33
CA PRO A 202 17.96 41.76 26.50
C PRO A 202 19.29 42.19 27.11
N VAL A 203 20.27 41.29 27.03
CA VAL A 203 21.66 41.48 27.47
C VAL A 203 22.57 41.52 26.25
N TYR A 204 22.23 40.70 25.25
CA TYR A 204 22.86 40.67 23.95
C TYR A 204 21.77 40.51 22.90
N ASP A 205 21.86 41.25 21.81
CA ASP A 205 20.91 41.15 20.71
C ASP A 205 21.57 41.61 19.40
N THR A 206 21.38 40.82 18.35
CA THR A 206 21.74 41.19 16.97
C THR A 206 20.66 42.02 16.28
N GLY A 207 19.52 42.22 16.95
CA GLY A 207 18.37 43.02 16.53
C GLY A 207 17.06 42.23 16.50
N MET A 208 17.12 40.89 16.56
CA MET A 208 15.96 40.02 16.49
C MET A 208 15.12 40.06 17.77
N LEU A 209 15.72 40.07 18.97
CA LEU A 209 14.97 40.15 20.22
C LEU A 209 14.27 41.51 20.34
N ALA A 210 14.96 42.60 20.01
CA ALA A 210 14.41 43.94 19.95
C ALA A 210 13.22 44.00 18.98
N ALA A 211 13.35 43.41 17.79
CA ALA A 211 12.30 43.38 16.79
C ALA A 211 11.06 42.62 17.24
N LEU A 212 11.24 41.43 17.81
CA LEU A 212 10.14 40.63 18.37
C LEU A 212 9.46 41.36 19.53
N ARG A 213 10.23 41.98 20.42
CA ARG A 213 9.73 42.70 21.60
C ARG A 213 8.92 43.94 21.23
N ILE A 214 9.47 44.84 20.40
CA ILE A 214 8.72 46.04 19.98
C ILE A 214 7.48 45.67 19.16
N SER A 215 7.59 44.66 18.29
CA SER A 215 6.46 44.20 17.48
C SER A 215 5.36 43.60 18.35
N GLU A 216 5.70 42.82 19.38
CA GLU A 216 4.73 42.25 20.31
C GLU A 216 4.01 43.33 21.14
N ILE A 217 4.75 44.31 21.66
CA ILE A 217 4.16 45.42 22.43
C ILE A 217 3.23 46.25 21.55
N HIS A 218 3.71 46.65 20.37
CA HIS A 218 2.89 47.40 19.41
C HIS A 218 1.65 46.61 18.98
N LYS A 219 1.79 45.32 18.69
CA LYS A 219 0.68 44.41 18.41
C LYS A 219 -0.35 44.41 19.54
N GLN A 220 0.07 44.30 20.81
CA GLN A 220 -0.85 44.33 21.95
C GLN A 220 -1.59 45.67 22.06
N MET A 221 -0.93 46.80 21.80
CA MET A 221 -1.58 48.12 21.80
C MET A 221 -2.64 48.23 20.70
N VAL A 222 -2.31 47.78 19.49
CA VAL A 222 -3.21 47.78 18.32
C VAL A 222 -4.41 46.87 18.57
N ILE A 223 -4.19 45.63 19.02
CA ILE A 223 -5.27 44.68 19.33
C ILE A 223 -6.15 45.21 20.46
N ARG A 224 -5.60 45.81 21.52
CA ARG A 224 -6.42 46.37 22.62
C ARG A 224 -7.33 47.51 22.16
N LYS A 225 -6.92 48.29 21.16
CA LYS A 225 -7.74 49.42 20.68
C LYS A 225 -8.76 49.02 19.62
N PHE A 226 -8.39 48.13 18.71
CA PHE A 226 -9.21 47.78 17.55
C PHE A 226 -9.85 46.39 17.65
N GLU A 227 -9.48 45.60 18.65
CA GLU A 227 -10.04 44.30 19.00
C GLU A 227 -10.19 43.39 17.77
N ARG A 228 -11.42 42.96 17.49
CA ARG A 228 -11.78 42.06 16.40
C ARG A 228 -11.52 42.62 15.00
N TYR A 229 -11.33 43.94 14.84
CA TYR A 229 -11.10 44.53 13.52
C TYR A 229 -9.70 44.25 12.99
N ILE A 230 -8.74 43.85 13.83
CA ILE A 230 -7.45 43.40 13.35
C ILE A 230 -7.61 42.00 12.76
N VAL A 231 -7.36 41.88 11.46
CA VAL A 231 -7.36 40.59 10.76
C VAL A 231 -6.03 39.89 11.00
N SER A 232 -4.94 40.60 10.79
CA SER A 232 -3.59 40.09 11.04
C SER A 232 -2.61 41.20 11.38
N TYR A 233 -1.61 40.84 12.19
CA TYR A 233 -0.41 41.62 12.44
C TYR A 233 0.77 40.75 12.05
N VAL A 234 1.54 41.19 11.06
CA VAL A 234 2.56 40.34 10.42
C VAL A 234 3.90 41.06 10.42
N LEU A 235 4.93 40.36 10.89
CA LEU A 235 6.32 40.75 10.78
C LEU A 235 6.85 40.32 9.41
N ALA A 236 7.51 41.22 8.70
CA ALA A 236 7.96 41.01 7.32
C ALA A 236 9.37 41.59 7.10
N GLY A 237 9.77 41.67 5.84
CA GLY A 237 10.99 42.37 5.44
C GLY A 237 12.28 41.58 5.62
N SER A 238 13.39 42.31 5.63
CA SER A 238 14.74 41.74 5.60
C SER A 238 15.07 40.91 6.84
N LEU A 239 14.44 41.22 7.98
CA LEU A 239 14.63 40.50 9.24
C LEU A 239 14.17 39.04 9.14
N ILE A 240 13.01 38.79 8.55
CA ILE A 240 12.49 37.43 8.36
C ILE A 240 13.30 36.66 7.31
N GLN A 241 13.78 37.37 6.29
CA GLN A 241 14.57 36.79 5.21
C GLN A 241 16.03 36.49 5.61
N GLY A 242 16.45 36.80 6.84
CA GLY A 242 17.85 36.64 7.29
C GLY A 242 18.83 37.60 6.61
N ARG A 243 18.34 38.72 6.06
CA ARG A 243 19.14 39.74 5.34
C ARG A 243 19.25 41.06 6.10
N ALA A 244 18.75 41.12 7.33
CA ALA A 244 18.81 42.32 8.15
C ALA A 244 20.23 42.67 8.59
N THR A 245 20.48 43.96 8.69
CA THR A 245 21.69 44.59 9.24
C THR A 245 21.33 45.41 10.47
N ASP A 246 22.35 45.88 11.19
CA ASP A 246 22.21 46.79 12.34
C ASP A 246 21.38 48.07 12.05
N LYS A 247 21.41 48.52 10.79
CA LYS A 247 20.67 49.68 10.26
C LYS A 247 19.31 49.33 9.65
N SER A 248 18.95 48.05 9.57
CA SER A 248 17.68 47.66 8.96
C SER A 248 16.50 48.05 9.83
N ASP A 249 15.43 48.48 9.17
CA ASP A 249 14.14 48.71 9.79
C ASP A 249 13.44 47.36 10.08
N ILE A 250 12.53 47.39 11.05
CA ILE A 250 11.65 46.31 11.43
C ILE A 250 10.34 46.54 10.67
N ASP A 251 10.13 45.79 9.60
CA ASP A 251 8.94 45.91 8.77
C ASP A 251 7.77 45.13 9.38
N VAL A 252 6.68 45.84 9.69
CA VAL A 252 5.42 45.23 10.12
C VAL A 252 4.29 45.74 9.26
N PHE A 253 3.34 44.86 8.96
CA PHE A 253 2.09 45.28 8.35
C PHE A 253 0.89 44.75 9.11
N ILE A 254 -0.18 45.54 9.08
CA ILE A 254 -1.44 45.24 9.76
C ILE A 254 -2.54 45.27 8.73
N VAL A 255 -3.37 44.23 8.71
CA VAL A 255 -4.59 44.16 7.91
C VAL A 255 -5.78 44.42 8.84
N VAL A 256 -6.58 45.43 8.52
CA VAL A 256 -7.76 45.84 9.31
C VAL A 256 -9.03 45.55 8.51
N ASP A 257 -10.00 44.88 9.12
CA ASP A 257 -11.30 44.54 8.54
C ASP A 257 -12.14 45.83 8.36
N ASP A 258 -12.35 46.26 7.11
CA ASP A 258 -13.16 47.43 6.75
C ASP A 258 -14.53 47.05 6.17
N THR A 259 -14.89 45.76 6.20
CA THR A 259 -16.05 45.25 5.45
C THR A 259 -17.40 45.76 5.94
N ASP A 260 -17.49 46.17 7.21
CA ASP A 260 -18.71 46.68 7.85
C ASP A 260 -18.79 48.22 7.89
N VAL A 261 -17.80 48.93 7.32
CA VAL A 261 -17.71 50.39 7.37
C VAL A 261 -18.75 51.04 6.45
N LYS A 262 -19.61 51.88 7.03
CA LYS A 262 -20.74 52.54 6.33
C LYS A 262 -20.74 54.07 6.40
N ARG A 263 -19.98 54.67 7.33
CA ARG A 263 -20.11 56.09 7.71
C ARG A 263 -19.04 57.01 7.14
N MET A 264 -17.95 56.47 6.60
CA MET A 264 -16.86 57.22 5.98
C MET A 264 -16.30 56.45 4.79
N SER A 265 -15.56 57.13 3.91
CA SER A 265 -14.90 56.48 2.79
C SER A 265 -13.73 55.59 3.25
N ARG A 266 -13.38 54.59 2.44
CA ARG A 266 -12.25 53.69 2.70
C ARG A 266 -10.90 54.41 2.77
N ILE A 267 -10.73 55.46 1.97
CA ILE A 267 -9.52 56.29 1.96
C ILE A 267 -9.37 57.02 3.29
N GLU A 268 -10.43 57.71 3.74
CA GLU A 268 -10.42 58.42 5.02
C GLU A 268 -10.23 57.46 6.20
N LEU A 269 -10.85 56.28 6.15
CA LEU A 269 -10.66 55.24 7.16
C LEU A 269 -9.18 54.82 7.22
N LYS A 270 -8.59 54.48 6.07
CA LYS A 270 -7.20 54.03 5.97
C LYS A 270 -6.23 55.06 6.52
N ASP A 271 -6.40 56.35 6.19
CA ASP A 271 -5.52 57.41 6.67
C ASP A 271 -5.66 57.64 8.18
N LYS A 272 -6.89 57.58 8.72
CA LYS A 272 -7.12 57.65 10.18
C LYS A 272 -6.50 56.46 10.92
N LEU A 273 -6.72 55.24 10.43
CA LEU A 273 -6.14 54.03 11.01
C LEU A 273 -4.61 54.10 10.97
N ARG A 274 -4.03 54.52 9.84
CA ARG A 274 -2.60 54.70 9.68
C ARG A 274 -2.04 55.68 10.72
N ALA A 275 -2.64 56.86 10.88
CA ALA A 275 -2.16 57.86 11.84
C ALA A 275 -2.18 57.32 13.29
N ILE A 276 -3.26 56.63 13.69
CA ILE A 276 -3.38 56.08 15.05
C ILE A 276 -2.35 54.97 15.29
N ILE A 277 -2.24 54.02 14.36
CA ILE A 277 -1.36 52.85 14.51
C ILE A 277 0.11 53.28 14.48
N ILE A 278 0.50 54.21 13.59
CA ILE A 278 1.87 54.73 13.59
C ILE A 278 2.19 55.45 14.91
N GLY A 279 1.24 56.23 15.46
CA GLY A 279 1.41 56.86 16.77
C GLY A 279 1.71 55.86 17.89
N MET A 280 0.99 54.73 17.91
CA MET A 280 1.27 53.62 18.86
C MET A 280 2.64 52.99 18.65
N GLY A 281 3.13 52.93 17.41
CA GLY A 281 4.47 52.45 17.10
C GLY A 281 5.56 53.32 17.72
N ILE A 282 5.36 54.64 17.71
CA ILE A 282 6.28 55.60 18.35
C ILE A 282 6.30 55.38 19.86
N GLU A 283 5.12 55.30 20.49
CA GLU A 283 4.98 55.01 21.93
C GLU A 283 5.65 53.68 22.30
N ALA A 284 5.46 52.61 21.50
CA ALA A 284 6.10 51.32 21.72
C ALA A 284 7.63 51.41 21.62
N GLY A 285 8.16 52.21 20.68
CA GLY A 285 9.60 52.48 20.56
C GLY A 285 10.17 53.23 21.77
N GLU A 286 9.39 54.14 22.36
CA GLU A 286 9.78 54.82 23.61
C GLU A 286 9.78 53.87 24.81
N MET A 287 8.78 52.99 24.92
CA MET A 287 8.65 52.00 26.00
C MET A 287 9.76 50.95 25.99
N THR A 288 10.24 50.57 24.80
CA THR A 288 11.24 49.51 24.60
C THR A 288 12.67 50.02 24.47
N GLY A 289 12.86 51.34 24.32
CA GLY A 289 14.15 51.92 23.97
C GLY A 289 14.57 51.70 22.51
N VAL A 290 13.76 51.01 21.70
CA VAL A 290 14.01 50.75 20.27
C VAL A 290 13.35 51.85 19.44
N ARG A 291 13.96 53.05 19.44
CA ARG A 291 13.40 54.23 18.78
C ARG A 291 13.65 54.23 17.26
N ASN A 292 12.65 54.69 16.50
CA ASN A 292 12.73 54.95 15.05
C ASN A 292 13.17 53.75 14.18
N LYS A 293 12.89 52.51 14.61
CA LYS A 293 13.19 51.30 13.82
C LYS A 293 11.97 50.58 13.28
N LEU A 294 10.75 50.89 13.72
CA LEU A 294 9.54 50.16 13.33
C LEU A 294 8.88 50.80 12.10
N ASN A 295 8.96 50.16 10.94
CA ASN A 295 8.30 50.58 9.71
C ASN A 295 6.91 49.93 9.61
N ILE A 296 5.85 50.71 9.76
CA ILE A 296 4.48 50.21 9.86
C ILE A 296 3.68 50.48 8.58
N GLN A 297 3.16 49.42 7.97
CA GLN A 297 2.27 49.50 6.81
C GLN A 297 0.84 49.06 7.18
N VAL A 298 -0.13 49.96 7.03
CA VAL A 298 -1.53 49.69 7.34
C VAL A 298 -2.32 49.44 6.07
N TYR A 299 -2.96 48.27 6.00
CA TYR A 299 -3.85 47.86 4.93
C TYR A 299 -5.27 47.65 5.47
N ILE A 300 -6.25 47.99 4.65
CA ILE A 300 -7.64 47.58 4.86
C ILE A 300 -7.89 46.27 4.09
N LEU A 301 -8.76 45.41 4.63
CA LEU A 301 -8.98 44.06 4.16
C LEU A 301 -9.39 44.03 2.67
N THR A 302 -10.29 44.91 2.24
CA THR A 302 -10.72 44.93 0.84
C THR A 302 -9.59 45.30 -0.12
N ASP A 303 -8.75 46.29 0.22
CA ASP A 303 -7.61 46.71 -0.61
C ASP A 303 -6.54 45.59 -0.68
N PHE A 304 -6.29 44.93 0.45
CA PHE A 304 -5.32 43.85 0.53
C PHE A 304 -5.77 42.67 -0.33
N TRP A 305 -7.05 42.30 -0.25
CA TRP A 305 -7.64 41.24 -1.07
C TRP A 305 -7.57 41.54 -2.57
N GLU A 306 -7.93 42.76 -3.00
CA GLU A 306 -7.78 43.15 -4.40
C GLU A 306 -6.31 43.09 -4.84
N SER A 307 -5.38 43.50 -3.98
CA SER A 307 -3.94 43.42 -4.27
C SER A 307 -3.42 41.98 -4.41
N ILE A 308 -4.02 41.01 -3.70
CA ILE A 308 -3.75 39.58 -3.90
C ILE A 308 -4.25 39.14 -5.28
N LYS A 309 -5.49 39.51 -5.65
CA LYS A 309 -6.09 39.17 -6.95
C LYS A 309 -5.31 39.76 -8.12
N ASP A 310 -4.85 41.00 -7.98
CA ASP A 310 -4.09 41.74 -9.00
C ASP A 310 -2.60 41.39 -9.01
N ALA A 311 -2.19 40.41 -8.18
CA ALA A 311 -0.82 39.92 -8.10
C ALA A 311 0.24 40.99 -7.81
N ASN A 312 -0.05 41.85 -6.83
CA ASN A 312 0.88 42.87 -6.40
C ASN A 312 2.18 42.24 -5.84
N PRO A 313 3.38 42.57 -6.40
CA PRO A 313 4.65 41.95 -5.99
C PRO A 313 5.00 42.13 -4.51
N ILE A 314 4.59 43.26 -3.91
CA ILE A 314 4.85 43.55 -2.50
C ILE A 314 3.99 42.63 -1.63
N ILE A 315 2.69 42.51 -1.95
CA ILE A 315 1.77 41.65 -1.20
C ILE A 315 2.14 40.17 -1.32
N PHE A 316 2.64 39.75 -2.48
CA PHE A 316 3.13 38.37 -2.65
C PHE A 316 4.39 38.11 -1.81
N THR A 317 5.30 39.07 -1.72
CA THR A 317 6.46 39.00 -0.81
C THR A 317 6.00 38.92 0.66
N PHE A 318 5.02 39.74 1.04
CA PHE A 318 4.45 39.72 2.40
C PHE A 318 3.77 38.41 2.73
N LEU A 319 2.98 37.83 1.82
CA LEU A 319 2.36 36.52 2.03
C LEU A 319 3.41 35.40 2.09
N ARG A 320 4.41 35.42 1.20
CA ARG A 320 5.44 34.37 1.13
C ARG A 320 6.29 34.36 2.40
N ASP A 321 6.85 35.51 2.75
CA ASP A 321 7.89 35.59 3.77
C ASP A 321 7.30 35.96 5.13
N GLY A 322 6.17 36.66 5.20
CA GLY A 322 5.64 37.21 6.44
C GLY A 322 5.33 36.16 7.52
N VAL A 323 5.62 36.53 8.77
CA VAL A 323 5.33 35.76 9.99
C VAL A 323 4.20 36.46 10.76
N PRO A 324 3.02 35.83 10.90
CA PRO A 324 1.91 36.42 11.61
C PRO A 324 2.14 36.35 13.13
N LEU A 325 2.40 37.49 13.77
CA LEU A 325 2.44 37.60 15.23
C LEU A 325 1.03 37.62 15.85
N TYR A 326 0.02 37.83 15.00
CA TYR A 326 -1.40 37.66 15.27
C TYR A 326 -2.14 37.40 13.95
N ASP A 327 -3.03 36.42 13.92
CA ASP A 327 -3.92 36.15 12.78
C ASP A 327 -5.29 35.68 13.29
N ARG A 328 -6.37 36.23 12.71
CA ARG A 328 -7.76 35.81 12.97
C ARG A 328 -8.20 34.63 12.09
N GLY A 329 -7.23 33.90 11.52
CA GLY A 329 -7.45 32.76 10.63
C GLY A 329 -7.66 33.12 9.16
N ILE A 330 -7.09 34.23 8.68
CA ILE A 330 -7.20 34.65 7.27
C ILE A 330 -5.83 34.67 6.59
N PHE A 331 -4.80 35.20 7.26
CA PHE A 331 -3.48 35.34 6.66
C PHE A 331 -2.82 33.99 6.37
N MET A 332 -2.87 33.05 7.31
CA MET A 332 -2.26 31.73 7.12
C MET A 332 -2.88 30.94 5.96
N PRO A 333 -4.21 30.88 5.80
CA PRO A 333 -4.83 30.33 4.59
C PRO A 333 -4.33 30.96 3.28
N TRP A 334 -4.19 32.28 3.20
CA TRP A 334 -3.65 32.93 1.99
C TRP A 334 -2.20 32.56 1.72
N LYS A 335 -1.35 32.53 2.76
CA LYS A 335 0.04 32.08 2.66
C LYS A 335 0.12 30.64 2.15
N GLN A 336 -0.68 29.73 2.69
CA GLN A 336 -0.72 28.34 2.25
C GLN A 336 -1.22 28.20 0.81
N LEU A 337 -2.27 28.94 0.43
CA LEU A 337 -2.77 28.94 -0.95
C LEU A 337 -1.72 29.47 -1.95
N LEU A 338 -0.92 30.47 -1.55
CA LEU A 338 0.21 30.93 -2.35
C LEU A 338 1.27 29.83 -2.51
N GLN A 339 1.68 29.19 -1.41
CA GLN A 339 2.67 28.11 -1.42
C GLN A 339 2.23 26.89 -2.23
N MET A 340 0.93 26.60 -2.25
CA MET A 340 0.33 25.55 -3.09
C MET A 340 0.20 25.93 -4.58
N GLY A 341 0.61 27.15 -4.97
CA GLY A 341 0.46 27.66 -6.33
C GLY A 341 -1.01 27.89 -6.75
N ARG A 342 -1.92 28.08 -5.78
CA ARG A 342 -3.35 28.31 -6.03
C ARG A 342 -3.65 29.79 -6.30
N ILE A 343 -2.83 30.71 -5.79
CA ILE A 343 -2.90 32.14 -6.10
C ILE A 343 -2.11 32.39 -7.38
N LYS A 344 -2.75 32.97 -8.40
CA LYS A 344 -2.16 33.17 -9.73
C LYS A 344 -1.97 34.66 -10.04
N PRO A 345 -0.93 35.03 -10.82
CA PRO A 345 0.13 34.20 -11.38
C PRO A 345 1.39 34.20 -10.49
N SER A 346 1.45 33.35 -9.47
CA SER A 346 2.64 33.23 -8.60
C SER A 346 3.72 32.32 -9.20
N SER A 347 4.96 32.45 -8.73
CA SER A 347 6.08 31.57 -9.14
C SER A 347 5.77 30.10 -8.82
N GLU A 348 5.17 29.85 -7.65
CA GLU A 348 4.75 28.53 -7.19
C GLU A 348 3.70 27.93 -8.13
N ALA A 349 2.76 28.74 -8.62
CA ALA A 349 1.79 28.32 -9.63
C ALA A 349 2.49 27.95 -10.95
N ILE A 350 3.43 28.77 -11.42
CA ILE A 350 4.18 28.52 -12.66
C ILE A 350 4.98 27.22 -12.57
N GLU A 351 5.69 26.99 -11.46
CA GLU A 351 6.43 25.76 -11.20
C GLU A 351 5.52 24.52 -11.17
N LEU A 352 4.35 24.63 -10.55
CA LEU A 352 3.34 23.58 -10.57
C LEU A 352 2.88 23.26 -12.00
N TYR A 353 2.62 24.28 -12.81
CA TYR A 353 2.26 24.08 -14.22
C TYR A 353 3.41 23.43 -15.01
N MET A 354 4.66 23.85 -14.82
CA MET A 354 5.83 23.32 -15.51
C MET A 354 6.11 21.85 -15.13
N SER A 355 6.14 21.54 -13.83
CA SER A 355 6.39 20.18 -13.32
C SER A 355 5.31 19.18 -13.73
N SER A 356 4.07 19.62 -13.95
CA SER A 356 2.99 18.75 -14.41
C SER A 356 3.28 18.10 -15.76
N GLY A 357 3.98 18.79 -16.67
CA GLY A 357 4.36 18.24 -17.97
C GLY A 357 5.35 17.08 -17.85
N GLU A 358 6.35 17.23 -16.99
CA GLU A 358 7.34 16.18 -16.71
C GLU A 358 6.70 14.95 -16.06
N GLN A 359 5.81 15.16 -15.08
CA GLN A 359 5.07 14.08 -14.43
C GLN A 359 4.20 13.29 -15.42
N LEU A 360 3.56 13.97 -16.36
CA LEU A 360 2.77 13.32 -17.41
C LEU A 360 3.65 12.46 -18.34
N LEU A 361 4.87 12.91 -18.66
CA LEU A 361 5.81 12.12 -19.47
C LEU A 361 6.31 10.88 -18.72
N GLU A 362 6.61 11.00 -17.43
CA GLU A 362 6.96 9.84 -16.59
C GLU A 362 5.82 8.82 -16.52
N ARG A 363 4.57 9.30 -16.46
CA ARG A 363 3.39 8.42 -16.54
C ARG A 363 3.32 7.68 -17.88
N VAL A 364 3.67 8.32 -19.00
CA VAL A 364 3.72 7.66 -20.31
C VAL A 364 4.81 6.58 -20.33
N ARG A 365 6.02 6.87 -19.83
CA ARG A 365 7.10 5.87 -19.72
C ARG A 365 6.68 4.68 -18.87
N PHE A 366 6.02 4.93 -17.74
CA PHE A 366 5.48 3.88 -16.89
C PHE A 366 4.53 2.95 -17.64
N LYS A 367 3.55 3.51 -18.37
CA LYS A 367 2.60 2.71 -19.17
C LYS A 367 3.30 1.86 -20.24
N LEU A 368 4.30 2.40 -20.93
CA LEU A 368 5.06 1.64 -21.93
C LEU A 368 5.79 0.44 -21.30
N ARG A 369 6.34 0.62 -20.09
CA ARG A 369 6.95 -0.49 -19.34
C ARG A 369 5.93 -1.53 -18.93
N GLU A 370 4.78 -1.10 -18.42
CA GLU A 370 3.68 -1.99 -18.01
C GLU A 370 3.22 -2.89 -19.18
N ILE A 371 3.01 -2.29 -20.36
CA ILE A 371 2.64 -3.03 -21.58
C ILE A 371 3.69 -4.10 -21.93
N GLY A 372 4.97 -3.74 -21.91
CA GLY A 372 6.05 -4.66 -22.25
C GLY A 372 6.35 -5.73 -21.19
N MET A 373 6.11 -5.41 -19.92
CA MET A 373 6.42 -6.27 -18.78
C MET A 373 5.30 -7.26 -18.48
N GLU A 374 4.05 -6.82 -18.44
CA GLU A 374 2.91 -7.63 -17.98
C GLU A 374 1.94 -7.96 -19.10
N ASP A 375 1.41 -6.96 -19.82
CA ASP A 375 0.30 -7.18 -20.77
C ASP A 375 0.68 -8.15 -21.90
N LEU A 376 1.80 -7.87 -22.59
CA LEU A 376 2.25 -8.72 -23.69
C LEU A 376 2.71 -10.11 -23.21
N PHE A 377 3.27 -10.19 -22.00
CA PHE A 377 3.70 -11.46 -21.41
C PHE A 377 2.51 -12.37 -21.14
N TRP A 378 1.49 -11.88 -20.43
CA TRP A 378 0.29 -12.67 -20.13
C TRP A 378 -0.53 -12.98 -21.37
N ALA A 379 -0.56 -12.07 -22.35
CA ALA A 379 -1.22 -12.28 -23.62
C ALA A 379 -0.70 -13.53 -24.34
N ILE A 380 0.59 -13.84 -24.28
CA ILE A 380 1.16 -15.00 -24.99
C ILE A 380 1.34 -16.23 -24.11
N ILE A 381 1.74 -16.09 -22.84
CA ILE A 381 2.13 -17.24 -22.01
C ILE A 381 0.92 -18.10 -21.65
N THR A 382 -0.21 -17.47 -21.33
CA THR A 382 -1.41 -18.19 -20.90
C THR A 382 -2.03 -19.02 -22.03
N PRO A 383 -2.22 -18.49 -23.26
CA PRO A 383 -2.67 -19.32 -24.39
C PRO A 383 -1.69 -20.45 -24.73
N THR A 384 -0.38 -20.21 -24.56
CA THR A 384 0.65 -21.23 -24.78
C THR A 384 0.52 -22.38 -23.79
N GLN A 385 0.42 -22.06 -22.50
CA GLN A 385 0.19 -23.06 -21.46
C GLN A 385 -1.13 -23.82 -21.67
N ALA A 386 -2.18 -23.13 -22.13
CA ALA A 386 -3.43 -23.79 -22.50
C ALA A 386 -3.26 -24.80 -23.64
N ALA A 387 -2.44 -24.49 -24.66
CA ALA A 387 -2.14 -25.42 -25.74
C ALA A 387 -1.38 -26.67 -25.23
N ILE A 388 -0.44 -26.49 -24.30
CA ILE A 388 0.28 -27.60 -23.64
C ILE A 388 -0.71 -28.47 -22.83
N MET A 389 -1.61 -27.84 -22.07
CA MET A 389 -2.65 -28.53 -21.31
C MET A 389 -3.59 -29.34 -22.21
N LEU A 390 -4.01 -28.76 -23.33
CA LEU A 390 -4.84 -29.46 -24.32
C LEU A 390 -4.13 -30.68 -24.90
N TYR A 391 -2.81 -30.60 -25.08
CA TYR A 391 -2.00 -31.74 -25.51
C TYR A 391 -1.91 -32.86 -24.45
N GLY A 392 -2.30 -32.58 -23.20
CA GLY A 392 -2.35 -33.52 -22.09
C GLY A 392 -1.17 -33.42 -21.12
N ILE A 393 -0.42 -32.31 -21.16
CA ILE A 393 0.76 -32.08 -20.31
C ILE A 393 0.44 -30.92 -19.34
N PRO A 394 0.78 -31.02 -18.04
CA PRO A 394 0.55 -29.92 -17.11
C PRO A 394 1.36 -28.68 -17.54
N PRO A 395 0.86 -27.46 -17.29
CA PRO A 395 1.52 -26.25 -17.74
C PRO A 395 2.86 -26.05 -17.01
N PRO A 396 3.98 -25.88 -17.71
CA PRO A 396 5.29 -25.64 -17.10
C PRO A 396 5.42 -24.20 -16.59
N THR A 397 6.51 -23.89 -15.88
CA THR A 397 6.79 -22.52 -15.48
C THR A 397 7.07 -21.63 -16.70
N PRO A 398 6.86 -20.30 -16.63
CA PRO A 398 7.15 -19.41 -17.76
C PRO A 398 8.57 -19.51 -18.30
N LYS A 399 9.56 -19.81 -17.43
CA LYS A 399 10.96 -19.96 -17.83
C LYS A 399 11.19 -21.23 -18.67
N GLU A 400 10.49 -22.30 -18.36
CA GLU A 400 10.63 -23.61 -19.02
C GLU A 400 9.71 -23.75 -20.24
N THR A 401 8.64 -22.94 -20.29
CA THR A 401 7.61 -23.01 -21.35
C THR A 401 8.21 -23.01 -22.77
N PRO A 402 9.18 -22.16 -23.14
CA PRO A 402 9.75 -22.18 -24.49
C PRO A 402 10.38 -23.51 -24.87
N GLU A 403 11.13 -24.16 -23.96
CA GLU A 403 11.79 -25.42 -24.27
C GLU A 403 10.78 -26.56 -24.39
N VAL A 404 9.76 -26.58 -23.52
CA VAL A 404 8.67 -27.55 -23.57
C VAL A 404 7.88 -27.41 -24.88
N VAL A 405 7.54 -26.19 -25.28
CA VAL A 405 6.88 -25.91 -26.57
C VAL A 405 7.73 -26.38 -27.74
N ARG A 406 9.05 -26.10 -27.71
CA ARG A 406 9.99 -26.51 -28.75
C ARG A 406 10.05 -28.04 -28.86
N GLU A 407 10.16 -28.74 -27.75
CA GLU A 407 10.21 -30.19 -27.73
C GLU A 407 8.92 -30.82 -28.27
N ILE A 408 7.78 -30.40 -27.75
CA ILE A 408 6.49 -31.01 -28.09
C ILE A 408 6.02 -30.59 -29.48
N PHE A 409 5.91 -29.28 -29.73
CA PHE A 409 5.23 -28.74 -30.90
C PHE A 409 6.13 -28.53 -32.11
N VAL A 410 7.44 -28.31 -31.91
CA VAL A 410 8.37 -28.13 -33.04
C VAL A 410 9.07 -29.44 -33.39
N LYS A 411 9.70 -30.12 -32.43
CA LYS A 411 10.52 -31.32 -32.70
C LYS A 411 9.67 -32.57 -32.88
N ASN A 412 8.80 -32.89 -31.92
CA ASN A 412 8.08 -34.16 -31.87
C ASN A 412 6.89 -34.18 -32.83
N SER A 413 5.93 -33.26 -32.63
CA SER A 413 4.69 -33.23 -33.42
C SER A 413 4.79 -32.39 -34.70
N LYS A 414 5.79 -31.50 -34.81
CA LYS A 414 6.00 -30.60 -35.96
C LYS A 414 4.77 -29.74 -36.32
N LEU A 415 3.97 -29.40 -35.31
CA LEU A 415 2.77 -28.57 -35.42
C LEU A 415 3.05 -27.08 -35.27
N LEU A 416 4.26 -26.67 -34.90
CA LEU A 416 4.63 -25.26 -34.72
C LEU A 416 6.01 -24.96 -35.29
N GLU A 417 6.19 -23.76 -35.82
CA GLU A 417 7.44 -23.26 -36.38
C GLU A 417 8.33 -22.61 -35.29
N GLU A 418 9.65 -22.79 -35.38
CA GLU A 418 10.62 -22.27 -34.38
C GLU A 418 10.53 -20.75 -34.17
N ALA A 419 10.18 -19.99 -35.21
CA ALA A 419 10.04 -18.53 -35.14
C ALA A 419 9.01 -18.08 -34.06
N PHE A 420 7.98 -18.87 -33.82
CA PHE A 420 7.00 -18.58 -32.77
C PHE A 420 7.57 -18.84 -31.38
N VAL A 421 8.41 -19.87 -31.21
CA VAL A 421 9.14 -20.10 -29.96
C VAL A 421 10.08 -18.93 -29.66
N THR A 422 10.79 -18.43 -30.67
CA THR A 422 11.65 -17.24 -30.52
C THR A 422 10.85 -15.99 -30.10
N THR A 423 9.62 -15.83 -30.59
CA THR A 423 8.73 -14.73 -30.18
C THR A 423 8.37 -14.84 -28.70
N LEU A 424 8.03 -16.05 -28.24
CA LEU A 424 7.75 -16.34 -26.84
C LEU A 424 8.97 -16.03 -25.93
N GLU A 425 10.16 -16.47 -26.32
CA GLU A 425 11.40 -16.19 -25.58
C GLU A 425 11.71 -14.70 -25.51
N MET A 426 11.48 -13.96 -26.60
CA MET A 426 11.73 -12.52 -26.67
C MET A 426 10.89 -11.76 -25.63
N VAL A 427 9.61 -12.09 -25.51
CA VAL A 427 8.69 -11.43 -24.57
C VAL A 427 8.99 -11.83 -23.12
N ILE A 428 9.31 -13.11 -22.86
CA ILE A 428 9.73 -13.55 -21.52
C ILE A 428 11.02 -12.82 -21.09
N ARG A 429 11.96 -12.64 -22.02
CA ARG A 429 13.19 -11.89 -21.76
C ARG A 429 12.89 -10.41 -21.48
N MET A 430 12.05 -9.77 -22.29
CA MET A 430 11.63 -8.38 -22.08
C MET A 430 11.06 -8.17 -20.69
N ARG A 431 10.16 -9.06 -20.23
CA ARG A 431 9.60 -9.00 -18.88
C ARG A 431 10.69 -9.05 -17.80
N LYS A 432 11.61 -10.01 -17.88
CA LYS A 432 12.69 -10.17 -16.90
C LYS A 432 13.62 -8.95 -16.84
N GLU A 433 14.00 -8.42 -18.00
CA GLU A 433 14.86 -7.23 -18.09
C GLU A 433 14.20 -6.01 -17.43
N LEU A 434 12.88 -5.86 -17.58
CA LEU A 434 12.12 -4.77 -16.96
C LEU A 434 11.87 -5.00 -15.45
N GLU A 435 11.55 -6.23 -15.06
CA GLU A 435 11.26 -6.61 -13.67
C GLU A 435 12.49 -6.47 -12.76
N HIS A 436 13.68 -6.85 -13.25
CA HIS A 436 14.93 -6.73 -12.48
C HIS A 436 15.54 -5.33 -12.52
N GLY A 437 14.97 -4.42 -13.33
CA GLY A 437 15.48 -3.06 -13.48
C GLY A 437 16.78 -2.96 -14.30
N ASP A 438 17.23 -4.07 -14.90
CA ASP A 438 18.34 -4.10 -15.88
C ASP A 438 18.04 -3.16 -17.05
N ARG A 439 16.76 -3.06 -17.41
CA ARG A 439 16.23 -2.14 -18.40
C ARG A 439 15.25 -1.15 -17.75
N LYS A 440 15.61 0.14 -17.77
CA LYS A 440 14.80 1.19 -17.12
C LYS A 440 13.67 1.75 -17.98
N ASP A 441 13.78 1.67 -19.31
CA ASP A 441 12.83 2.26 -20.26
C ASP A 441 12.63 1.36 -21.49
N VAL A 442 11.44 1.46 -22.08
CA VAL A 442 11.07 0.83 -23.36
C VAL A 442 10.53 1.91 -24.29
N SER A 443 10.97 1.90 -25.55
CA SER A 443 10.46 2.84 -26.55
C SER A 443 9.12 2.39 -27.12
N GLY A 444 8.29 3.34 -27.55
CA GLY A 444 7.02 3.02 -28.23
C GLY A 444 7.23 2.17 -29.49
N ALA A 445 8.29 2.41 -30.26
CA ALA A 445 8.59 1.64 -31.47
C ALA A 445 8.90 0.16 -31.18
N GLU A 446 9.53 -0.13 -30.04
CA GLU A 446 9.77 -1.51 -29.61
C GLU A 446 8.48 -2.19 -29.15
N ILE A 447 7.63 -1.47 -28.41
CA ILE A 447 6.31 -1.97 -28.01
C ILE A 447 5.46 -2.27 -29.25
N ASP A 448 5.41 -1.38 -30.23
CA ASP A 448 4.66 -1.58 -31.48
C ASP A 448 5.14 -2.85 -32.21
N LYS A 449 6.45 -3.07 -32.26
CA LYS A 449 7.03 -4.29 -32.86
C LYS A 449 6.61 -5.53 -32.09
N LEU A 450 6.77 -5.53 -30.76
CA LEU A 450 6.42 -6.68 -29.92
C LEU A 450 4.93 -7.00 -30.01
N LEU A 451 4.07 -5.98 -30.04
CA LEU A 451 2.64 -6.14 -30.20
C LEU A 451 2.30 -6.82 -31.53
N ALA A 452 2.92 -6.37 -32.63
CA ALA A 452 2.71 -6.99 -33.95
C ALA A 452 3.20 -8.45 -34.02
N ASP A 453 4.28 -8.78 -33.32
CA ASP A 453 4.79 -10.15 -33.23
C ASP A 453 3.88 -11.03 -32.34
N CYS A 454 3.37 -10.49 -31.22
CA CYS A 454 2.39 -11.17 -30.36
C CYS A 454 1.06 -11.43 -31.09
N ASP A 455 0.58 -10.50 -31.92
CA ASP A 455 -0.64 -10.70 -32.73
C ASP A 455 -0.49 -11.84 -33.73
N LYS A 456 0.67 -11.93 -34.41
CA LYS A 456 0.98 -13.05 -35.30
C LYS A 456 1.07 -14.35 -34.52
N TYR A 457 1.72 -14.33 -33.36
CA TYR A 457 1.86 -15.46 -32.46
C TYR A 457 0.49 -16.02 -32.04
N LEU A 458 -0.40 -15.17 -31.54
CA LEU A 458 -1.74 -15.57 -31.10
C LEU A 458 -2.58 -16.19 -32.21
N LYS A 459 -2.53 -15.62 -33.42
CA LYS A 459 -3.19 -16.20 -34.59
C LYS A 459 -2.67 -17.61 -34.90
N ARG A 460 -1.36 -17.85 -34.73
CA ARG A 460 -0.77 -19.17 -34.95
C ARG A 460 -1.11 -20.15 -33.84
N ILE A 461 -1.03 -19.74 -32.58
CA ILE A 461 -1.42 -20.58 -31.44
C ILE A 461 -2.90 -20.97 -31.54
N GLY A 462 -3.78 -20.08 -32.00
CA GLY A 462 -5.18 -20.42 -32.29
C GLY A 462 -5.34 -21.51 -33.36
N LYS A 463 -4.45 -21.57 -34.36
CA LYS A 463 -4.43 -22.67 -35.34
C LYS A 463 -3.89 -23.96 -34.72
N LEU A 464 -2.80 -23.87 -33.97
CA LEU A 464 -2.22 -24.99 -33.22
C LEU A 464 -3.26 -25.64 -32.30
N PHE A 465 -4.08 -24.83 -31.63
CA PHE A 465 -5.15 -25.32 -30.76
C PHE A 465 -6.16 -26.20 -31.51
N LYS A 466 -6.53 -25.81 -32.73
CA LYS A 466 -7.43 -26.60 -33.59
C LYS A 466 -6.77 -27.89 -34.06
N GLU A 467 -5.50 -27.81 -34.47
CA GLU A 467 -4.71 -28.97 -34.90
C GLU A 467 -4.58 -30.00 -33.76
N ILE A 468 -4.34 -29.56 -32.52
CA ILE A 468 -4.29 -30.45 -31.35
C ILE A 468 -5.67 -31.03 -31.03
N GLN A 469 -6.74 -30.24 -31.12
CA GLN A 469 -8.11 -30.73 -30.90
C GLN A 469 -8.46 -31.85 -31.87
N GLU A 470 -8.15 -31.69 -33.14
CA GLU A 470 -8.36 -32.72 -34.17
C GLU A 470 -7.61 -34.00 -33.83
N ILE A 471 -6.31 -33.91 -33.52
CA ILE A 471 -5.50 -35.08 -33.10
C ILE A 471 -6.09 -35.78 -31.86
N LYS A 472 -6.53 -35.01 -30.87
CA LYS A 472 -7.12 -35.58 -29.63
C LYS A 472 -8.48 -36.20 -29.85
N GLU A 473 -9.29 -35.65 -30.76
CA GLU A 473 -10.55 -36.26 -31.18
C GLU A 473 -10.29 -37.60 -31.87
N GLU A 474 -9.28 -37.67 -32.75
CA GLU A 474 -8.86 -38.90 -33.43
C GLU A 474 -8.35 -39.98 -32.46
N GLU A 475 -7.44 -39.62 -31.54
CA GLU A 475 -6.95 -40.52 -30.48
C GLU A 475 -8.11 -41.06 -29.62
N GLY A 476 -9.10 -40.22 -29.33
CA GLY A 476 -10.28 -40.58 -28.56
C GLY A 476 -11.14 -41.66 -29.24
N ILE A 477 -11.32 -41.58 -30.56
CA ILE A 477 -12.12 -42.55 -31.32
C ILE A 477 -11.49 -43.94 -31.28
N ILE A 478 -10.16 -44.02 -31.48
CA ILE A 478 -9.42 -45.28 -31.42
C ILE A 478 -9.57 -45.92 -30.04
N ARG A 479 -9.38 -45.14 -28.96
CA ARG A 479 -9.54 -45.61 -27.59
C ARG A 479 -10.95 -46.12 -27.29
N ILE A 480 -11.98 -45.43 -27.79
CA ILE A 480 -13.38 -45.85 -27.62
C ILE A 480 -13.61 -47.21 -28.30
N TYR A 481 -13.12 -47.38 -29.52
CA TYR A 481 -13.21 -48.65 -30.24
C TYR A 481 -12.50 -49.78 -29.50
N ASP A 482 -11.24 -49.58 -29.10
CA ASP A 482 -10.44 -50.62 -28.43
C ASP A 482 -11.04 -51.02 -27.08
N THR A 483 -11.55 -50.03 -26.32
CA THR A 483 -12.26 -50.28 -25.05
C THR A 483 -13.52 -51.10 -25.28
N ALA A 484 -14.33 -50.74 -26.28
CA ALA A 484 -15.55 -51.46 -26.61
C ALA A 484 -15.26 -52.92 -27.03
N VAL A 485 -14.25 -53.14 -27.89
CA VAL A 485 -13.80 -54.47 -28.31
C VAL A 485 -13.32 -55.30 -27.12
N THR A 486 -12.51 -54.72 -26.25
CA THR A 486 -12.01 -55.40 -25.04
C THR A 486 -13.17 -55.83 -24.13
N MET A 487 -14.11 -54.92 -23.86
CA MET A 487 -15.28 -55.23 -23.04
C MET A 487 -16.20 -56.28 -23.65
N ILE A 488 -16.35 -56.30 -24.98
CA ILE A 488 -17.10 -57.36 -25.68
C ILE A 488 -16.41 -58.71 -25.46
N ARG A 489 -15.09 -58.78 -25.65
CA ARG A 489 -14.34 -60.03 -25.43
C ARG A 489 -14.46 -60.52 -23.99
N ASP A 490 -14.40 -59.63 -23.02
CA ASP A 490 -14.56 -60.01 -21.60
C ASP A 490 -15.98 -60.49 -21.30
N ALA A 491 -17.00 -59.87 -21.89
CA ALA A 491 -18.38 -60.35 -21.79
C ALA A 491 -18.59 -61.73 -22.44
N LEU A 492 -17.95 -62.01 -23.57
CA LEU A 492 -18.00 -63.30 -24.24
C LEU A 492 -17.21 -64.38 -23.48
N LYS A 493 -16.07 -64.04 -22.88
CA LYS A 493 -15.31 -64.93 -21.97
C LYS A 493 -16.14 -65.34 -20.76
N ALA A 494 -16.92 -64.42 -20.18
CA ALA A 494 -17.86 -64.74 -19.10
C ALA A 494 -18.97 -65.72 -19.52
N GLU A 495 -19.16 -65.93 -20.82
CA GLU A 495 -20.05 -66.94 -21.39
C GLU A 495 -19.31 -68.20 -21.88
N GLY A 496 -18.02 -68.34 -21.57
CA GLY A 496 -17.20 -69.51 -21.92
C GLY A 496 -16.60 -69.45 -23.33
N ILE A 497 -16.63 -68.28 -23.99
CA ILE A 497 -16.07 -68.10 -25.33
C ILE A 497 -14.72 -67.40 -25.19
N GLU A 498 -13.64 -68.18 -25.18
CA GLU A 498 -12.30 -67.66 -24.85
C GLU A 498 -11.64 -66.86 -25.98
N LYS A 499 -11.90 -67.24 -27.24
CA LYS A 499 -11.27 -66.63 -28.42
C LYS A 499 -12.30 -66.40 -29.51
N VAL A 500 -12.28 -65.18 -30.05
CA VAL A 500 -13.10 -64.75 -31.18
C VAL A 500 -12.23 -63.87 -32.05
N ASP A 501 -12.21 -64.16 -33.35
CA ASP A 501 -11.51 -63.34 -34.34
C ASP A 501 -12.23 -62.01 -34.57
N ASP A 502 -11.48 -60.96 -34.90
CA ASP A 502 -12.02 -59.60 -35.04
C ASP A 502 -13.10 -59.48 -36.11
N ALA A 503 -13.00 -60.28 -37.18
CA ALA A 503 -13.98 -60.32 -38.25
C ALA A 503 -15.34 -60.89 -37.80
N GLU A 504 -15.33 -61.79 -36.81
CA GLU A 504 -16.51 -62.50 -36.31
C GLU A 504 -17.01 -61.94 -34.99
N LEU A 505 -16.30 -60.97 -34.40
CA LEU A 505 -16.62 -60.42 -33.08
C LEU A 505 -18.02 -59.84 -32.99
N VAL A 506 -18.47 -59.13 -34.04
CA VAL A 506 -19.78 -58.47 -34.08
C VAL A 506 -20.90 -59.49 -34.17
N SER A 507 -20.80 -60.46 -35.08
CA SER A 507 -21.81 -61.50 -35.27
C SER A 507 -21.88 -62.43 -34.06
N THR A 508 -20.74 -62.77 -33.46
CA THR A 508 -20.68 -63.57 -32.25
C THR A 508 -21.32 -62.83 -31.08
N PHE A 509 -21.00 -61.54 -30.88
CA PHE A 509 -21.62 -60.72 -29.86
C PHE A 509 -23.15 -60.62 -30.03
N GLU A 510 -23.62 -60.39 -31.24
CA GLU A 510 -25.06 -60.35 -31.55
C GLU A 510 -25.75 -61.66 -31.20
N ASN A 511 -25.21 -62.80 -31.64
CA ASN A 511 -25.80 -64.11 -31.40
C ASN A 511 -25.79 -64.51 -29.92
N GLU A 512 -24.69 -64.25 -29.21
CA GLU A 512 -24.48 -64.77 -27.87
C GLU A 512 -24.99 -63.87 -26.76
N MET A 513 -24.98 -62.55 -26.97
CA MET A 513 -25.32 -61.56 -25.95
C MET A 513 -26.67 -60.90 -26.23
N ILE A 514 -26.98 -60.59 -27.50
CA ILE A 514 -28.21 -59.90 -27.86
C ILE A 514 -29.36 -60.90 -28.11
N SER A 515 -29.17 -61.87 -29.01
CA SER A 515 -30.22 -62.84 -29.39
C SER A 515 -30.65 -63.73 -28.22
N LYS A 516 -29.75 -64.01 -27.27
CA LYS A 516 -30.05 -64.73 -26.02
C LYS A 516 -30.64 -63.82 -24.92
N ASN A 517 -30.97 -62.57 -25.25
CA ASN A 517 -31.57 -61.56 -24.37
C ASN A 517 -30.76 -61.28 -23.09
N LYS A 518 -29.43 -61.41 -23.16
CA LYS A 518 -28.51 -61.14 -22.05
C LYS A 518 -28.18 -59.65 -21.95
N ILE A 519 -28.16 -58.96 -23.09
CA ILE A 519 -27.95 -57.52 -23.24
C ILE A 519 -29.03 -56.96 -24.17
N ALA A 520 -29.53 -55.76 -23.89
CA ALA A 520 -30.59 -55.13 -24.67
C ALA A 520 -30.14 -54.80 -26.11
N ALA A 521 -31.03 -55.03 -27.09
CA ALA A 521 -30.74 -54.83 -28.52
C ALA A 521 -30.30 -53.39 -28.90
N LYS A 522 -30.60 -52.38 -28.08
CA LYS A 522 -30.11 -51.00 -28.29
C LYS A 522 -28.57 -50.92 -28.34
N HIS A 523 -27.89 -51.82 -27.62
CA HIS A 523 -26.43 -51.86 -27.55
C HIS A 523 -25.77 -52.34 -28.85
N LEU A 524 -26.47 -53.13 -29.67
CA LEU A 524 -26.01 -53.48 -31.00
C LEU A 524 -25.93 -52.25 -31.92
N ARG A 525 -26.88 -51.31 -31.77
CA ARG A 525 -26.84 -50.04 -32.52
C ARG A 525 -25.66 -49.18 -32.07
N ALA A 526 -25.36 -49.16 -30.78
CA ALA A 526 -24.19 -48.45 -30.25
C ALA A 526 -22.88 -49.04 -30.80
N LEU A 527 -22.73 -50.38 -30.79
CA LEU A 527 -21.57 -51.06 -31.36
C LEU A 527 -21.40 -50.76 -32.86
N ASN A 528 -22.47 -50.86 -33.64
CA ASN A 528 -22.43 -50.53 -35.06
C ASN A 528 -22.09 -49.05 -35.31
N GLY A 529 -22.54 -48.15 -34.43
CA GLY A 529 -22.15 -46.74 -34.45
C GLY A 529 -20.64 -46.55 -34.23
N ILE A 530 -20.07 -47.21 -33.22
CA ILE A 530 -18.62 -47.18 -32.92
C ILE A 530 -17.80 -47.68 -34.12
N ILE A 531 -18.21 -48.81 -34.72
CA ILE A 531 -17.53 -49.38 -35.89
C ILE A 531 -17.62 -48.45 -37.10
N LYS A 532 -18.81 -47.87 -37.34
CA LYS A 532 -19.01 -46.91 -38.43
C LYS A 532 -18.09 -45.70 -38.27
N VAL A 533 -18.03 -45.10 -37.08
CA VAL A 533 -17.18 -43.92 -36.83
C VAL A 533 -15.70 -44.25 -36.97
N LYS A 534 -15.25 -45.45 -36.56
CA LYS A 534 -13.87 -45.90 -36.84
C LYS A 534 -13.58 -46.03 -38.35
N LYS A 535 -14.51 -46.60 -39.13
CA LYS A 535 -14.35 -46.70 -40.59
C LYS A 535 -14.37 -45.33 -41.27
N ASP A 536 -15.27 -44.46 -40.84
CA ASP A 536 -15.36 -43.08 -41.34
C ASP A 536 -14.08 -42.29 -40.98
N TYR A 537 -13.47 -42.56 -39.82
CA TYR A 537 -12.15 -42.06 -39.44
C TYR A 537 -11.05 -42.55 -40.39
N GLU A 538 -10.93 -43.86 -40.61
CA GLU A 538 -9.95 -44.44 -41.54
C GLU A 538 -10.11 -43.91 -42.99
N ALA A 539 -11.36 -43.59 -43.38
CA ALA A 539 -11.70 -43.01 -44.67
C ALA A 539 -11.60 -41.47 -44.74
N LYS A 540 -11.20 -40.79 -43.65
CA LYS A 540 -11.15 -39.32 -43.51
C LYS A 540 -12.49 -38.61 -43.79
N LYS A 541 -13.61 -39.24 -43.43
CA LYS A 541 -14.99 -38.73 -43.61
C LYS A 541 -15.74 -38.54 -42.28
N LEU A 542 -15.03 -38.08 -41.24
CA LEU A 542 -15.61 -37.87 -39.92
C LEU A 542 -16.59 -36.69 -39.87
N ASN A 543 -17.67 -36.89 -39.12
CA ASN A 543 -18.68 -35.87 -38.82
C ASN A 543 -18.75 -35.63 -37.30
N LYS A 544 -18.62 -34.39 -36.85
CA LYS A 544 -18.61 -34.02 -35.42
C LYS A 544 -19.85 -34.50 -34.66
N ALA A 545 -21.04 -34.41 -35.27
CA ALA A 545 -22.28 -34.86 -34.63
C ALA A 545 -22.28 -36.39 -34.38
N ASP A 546 -21.66 -37.16 -35.28
CA ASP A 546 -21.56 -38.61 -35.13
C ASP A 546 -20.56 -38.98 -34.01
N ILE A 547 -19.47 -38.20 -33.85
CA ILE A 547 -18.48 -38.40 -32.77
C ILE A 547 -19.11 -38.19 -31.39
N GLU A 548 -19.84 -37.09 -31.18
CA GLU A 548 -20.46 -36.81 -29.88
C GLU A 548 -21.49 -37.87 -29.50
N LYS A 549 -22.30 -38.29 -30.48
CA LYS A 549 -23.27 -39.37 -30.28
C LYS A 549 -22.57 -40.67 -29.90
N VAL A 550 -21.52 -41.06 -30.63
CA VAL A 550 -20.75 -42.28 -30.33
C VAL A 550 -20.05 -42.21 -28.98
N LYS A 551 -19.51 -41.05 -28.57
CA LYS A 551 -18.95 -40.87 -27.22
C LYS A 551 -19.99 -41.19 -26.14
N LYS A 552 -21.21 -40.64 -26.26
CA LYS A 552 -22.30 -40.92 -25.32
C LYS A 552 -22.74 -42.39 -25.35
N ASP A 553 -23.04 -42.91 -26.54
CA ASP A 553 -23.55 -44.27 -26.73
C ASP A 553 -22.52 -45.33 -26.29
N SER A 554 -21.22 -45.06 -26.50
CA SER A 554 -20.14 -45.95 -26.07
C SER A 554 -20.01 -46.04 -24.55
N GLY A 555 -20.23 -44.94 -23.82
CA GLY A 555 -20.22 -44.95 -22.35
C GLY A 555 -21.34 -45.82 -21.79
N GLU A 556 -22.56 -45.68 -22.31
CA GLU A 556 -23.70 -46.54 -21.92
C GLU A 556 -23.47 -48.01 -22.29
N PHE A 557 -22.86 -48.26 -23.46
CA PHE A 557 -22.55 -49.61 -23.92
C PHE A 557 -21.50 -50.31 -23.05
N VAL A 558 -20.39 -49.65 -22.77
CA VAL A 558 -19.31 -50.17 -21.91
C VAL A 558 -19.83 -50.42 -20.50
N ALA A 559 -20.62 -49.51 -19.93
CA ALA A 559 -21.23 -49.69 -18.62
C ALA A 559 -22.14 -50.91 -18.56
N ALA A 560 -22.98 -51.13 -19.59
CA ALA A 560 -23.86 -52.29 -19.66
C ALA A 560 -23.09 -53.62 -19.76
N LEU A 561 -22.01 -53.65 -20.53
CA LEU A 561 -21.13 -54.83 -20.63
C LEU A 561 -20.43 -55.13 -19.30
N LEU A 562 -19.90 -54.09 -18.66
CA LEU A 562 -19.22 -54.23 -17.37
C LEU A 562 -20.18 -54.75 -16.30
N GLU A 563 -21.38 -54.18 -16.22
CA GLU A 563 -22.43 -54.63 -15.31
C GLU A 563 -22.83 -56.09 -15.60
N TYR A 564 -22.94 -56.48 -16.87
CA TYR A 564 -23.22 -57.86 -17.24
C TYR A 564 -22.15 -58.82 -16.71
N VAL A 565 -20.87 -58.53 -16.98
CA VAL A 565 -19.73 -59.35 -16.53
C VAL A 565 -19.73 -59.46 -15.01
N GLN A 566 -19.91 -58.35 -14.30
CA GLN A 566 -19.96 -58.32 -12.84
C GLN A 566 -21.13 -59.12 -12.27
N ARG A 567 -22.35 -58.98 -12.82
CA ARG A 567 -23.53 -59.75 -12.39
C ARG A 567 -23.38 -61.24 -12.68
N LYS A 568 -22.76 -61.62 -13.80
CA LYS A 568 -22.53 -63.03 -14.15
C LYS A 568 -21.56 -63.65 -13.15
N ARG A 569 -20.42 -63.01 -12.94
CA ARG A 569 -19.41 -63.44 -11.97
C ARG A 569 -19.96 -63.47 -10.54
N GLY A 570 -20.72 -62.45 -10.13
CA GLY A 570 -21.36 -62.40 -8.82
C GLY A 570 -22.33 -63.56 -8.59
N ARG A 571 -23.14 -63.93 -9.60
CA ARG A 571 -24.04 -65.09 -9.51
C ARG A 571 -23.27 -66.42 -9.40
N GLU A 572 -22.15 -66.56 -10.07
CA GLU A 572 -21.30 -67.74 -9.95
C GLU A 572 -20.71 -67.84 -8.55
N ILE A 573 -20.18 -66.73 -8.02
CA ILE A 573 -19.65 -66.67 -6.65
C ILE A 573 -20.74 -67.06 -5.63
N GLU A 574 -21.95 -66.50 -5.73
CA GLU A 574 -23.04 -66.86 -4.81
C GLU A 574 -23.44 -68.34 -4.89
N ARG A 575 -23.37 -68.98 -6.07
CA ARG A 575 -23.61 -70.43 -6.20
C ARG A 575 -22.53 -71.28 -5.53
N ALA A 576 -21.32 -70.76 -5.43
CA ALA A 576 -20.19 -71.42 -4.79
C ALA A 576 -20.12 -71.20 -3.28
N LYS A 577 -20.96 -70.31 -2.74
CA LYS A 577 -21.05 -70.02 -1.31
C LYS A 577 -22.03 -70.96 -0.62
N ILE A 578 -21.60 -71.50 0.51
CA ILE A 578 -22.43 -72.19 1.48
C ILE A 578 -22.55 -71.28 2.69
N ARG A 579 -23.74 -70.77 2.94
CA ARG A 579 -24.01 -69.96 4.15
C ARG A 579 -24.43 -70.87 5.28
N VAL A 580 -23.79 -70.67 6.42
CA VAL A 580 -24.05 -71.43 7.65
C VAL A 580 -24.48 -70.48 8.76
N LYS A 581 -25.33 -70.97 9.66
CA LYS A 581 -25.68 -70.29 10.90
C LYS A 581 -25.26 -71.18 12.06
N HIS A 582 -24.59 -70.60 13.05
CA HIS A 582 -24.16 -71.28 14.27
C HIS A 582 -24.42 -70.37 15.47
N GLY A 583 -25.18 -70.85 16.46
CA GLY A 583 -25.74 -69.99 17.49
C GLY A 583 -26.48 -68.75 16.93
N SER A 584 -25.95 -67.56 17.25
CA SER A 584 -26.46 -66.26 16.78
C SER A 584 -25.63 -65.62 15.65
N LYS A 585 -24.67 -66.35 15.07
CA LYS A 585 -23.72 -65.84 14.07
C LYS A 585 -23.93 -66.49 12.71
N TYR A 586 -23.51 -65.80 11.67
CA TYR A 586 -23.56 -66.26 10.29
C TYR A 586 -22.15 -66.46 9.75
N GLY A 587 -21.87 -67.63 9.18
CA GLY A 587 -20.61 -67.97 8.52
C GLY A 587 -20.79 -68.21 7.03
N GLU A 588 -19.70 -68.17 6.28
CA GLU A 588 -19.66 -68.46 4.86
C GLU A 588 -18.52 -69.44 4.54
N VAL A 589 -18.80 -70.44 3.70
CA VAL A 589 -17.78 -71.30 3.10
C VAL A 589 -17.85 -71.18 1.58
N ILE A 590 -16.77 -70.73 0.96
CA ILE A 590 -16.68 -70.47 -0.47
C ILE A 590 -15.83 -71.57 -1.10
N ILE A 591 -16.40 -72.36 -2.00
CA ILE A 591 -15.70 -73.48 -2.64
C ILE A 591 -15.16 -73.06 -4.01
N LEU A 592 -13.85 -73.19 -4.21
CA LEU A 592 -13.12 -72.80 -5.42
C LEU A 592 -12.24 -73.97 -5.88
N GLU A 593 -12.73 -74.79 -6.79
CA GLU A 593 -12.07 -76.01 -7.30
C GLU A 593 -11.48 -76.91 -6.20
N SER A 594 -10.16 -76.84 -5.96
CA SER A 594 -9.43 -77.64 -4.98
C SER A 594 -9.32 -77.00 -3.61
N ASP A 595 -9.66 -75.71 -3.48
CA ASP A 595 -9.55 -74.93 -2.25
C ASP A 595 -10.95 -74.50 -1.77
N ALA A 596 -11.08 -74.31 -0.47
CA ALA A 596 -12.26 -73.73 0.15
C ALA A 596 -11.84 -72.66 1.16
N PHE A 597 -12.55 -71.55 1.17
CA PHE A 597 -12.33 -70.46 2.13
C PHE A 597 -13.49 -70.42 3.12
N ILE A 598 -13.17 -70.21 4.38
CA ILE A 598 -14.11 -70.27 5.50
C ILE A 598 -14.07 -68.92 6.21
N ILE A 599 -15.22 -68.29 6.35
CA ILE A 599 -15.43 -67.08 7.15
C ILE A 599 -16.32 -67.48 8.32
N ARG A 600 -15.80 -67.36 9.54
CA ARG A 600 -16.53 -67.81 10.74
C ARG A 600 -17.71 -66.92 11.09
N ASP A 601 -17.56 -65.62 10.87
CA ASP A 601 -18.53 -64.60 11.25
C ASP A 601 -18.50 -63.49 10.20
N VAL A 602 -19.53 -63.43 9.34
CA VAL A 602 -19.59 -62.47 8.23
C VAL A 602 -19.90 -61.05 8.69
N ASP A 603 -20.47 -60.89 9.89
CA ASP A 603 -20.90 -59.60 10.45
C ASP A 603 -19.77 -58.88 11.22
N GLN A 604 -18.61 -59.52 11.37
CA GLN A 604 -17.45 -58.87 11.99
C GLN A 604 -16.76 -57.86 11.06
N PRO A 605 -16.33 -56.69 11.58
CA PRO A 605 -15.62 -55.69 10.78
C PRO A 605 -14.31 -56.22 10.16
N GLN A 606 -13.61 -57.10 10.86
CA GLN A 606 -12.46 -57.84 10.35
C GLN A 606 -12.85 -59.31 10.25
N LYS A 607 -12.98 -59.79 9.01
CA LYS A 607 -13.37 -61.17 8.73
C LYS A 607 -12.21 -62.10 9.02
N GLU A 608 -12.39 -63.03 9.94
CA GLU A 608 -11.47 -64.16 10.14
C GLU A 608 -11.64 -65.15 8.98
N VAL A 609 -10.66 -65.15 8.07
CA VAL A 609 -10.64 -66.03 6.89
C VAL A 609 -9.71 -67.19 7.16
N SER A 610 -10.18 -68.41 6.95
CA SER A 610 -9.35 -69.61 6.90
C SER A 610 -9.41 -70.26 5.52
N LYS A 611 -8.36 -70.95 5.13
CA LYS A 611 -8.27 -71.70 3.88
C LYS A 611 -8.17 -73.19 4.17
N ALA A 612 -8.85 -74.00 3.38
CA ALA A 612 -8.85 -75.45 3.48
C ALA A 612 -8.71 -76.07 2.08
N LYS A 613 -8.24 -77.31 2.01
CA LYS A 613 -8.26 -78.10 0.77
C LYS A 613 -9.51 -78.96 0.70
N LEU A 614 -10.16 -78.97 -0.45
CA LEU A 614 -11.29 -79.84 -0.73
C LEU A 614 -10.78 -81.25 -1.07
N THR A 615 -11.26 -82.27 -0.36
CA THR A 615 -10.88 -83.68 -0.60
C THR A 615 -11.76 -84.34 -1.67
N GLU A 616 -11.34 -85.46 -2.25
CA GLU A 616 -12.13 -86.22 -3.23
C GLU A 616 -13.48 -86.70 -2.65
N GLU A 617 -13.49 -87.03 -1.35
CA GLU A 617 -14.68 -87.37 -0.57
C GLU A 617 -15.60 -86.16 -0.30
N GLY A 618 -15.16 -84.95 -0.68
CA GLY A 618 -15.86 -83.68 -0.51
C GLY A 618 -15.81 -83.09 0.90
N GLY A 619 -14.79 -83.44 1.70
CA GLY A 619 -14.52 -82.84 3.00
C GLY A 619 -13.54 -81.66 2.95
N LEU A 620 -13.32 -81.02 4.10
CA LEU A 620 -12.36 -79.93 4.27
C LEU A 620 -11.15 -80.42 5.07
N ALA A 621 -9.98 -80.44 4.45
CA ALA A 621 -8.72 -80.85 5.06
C ALA A 621 -7.73 -79.68 5.17
N ALA A 622 -6.78 -79.81 6.10
CA ALA A 622 -5.67 -78.85 6.29
C ALA A 622 -6.14 -77.38 6.41
N VAL A 623 -7.08 -77.12 7.33
CA VAL A 623 -7.56 -75.77 7.60
C VAL A 623 -6.44 -74.92 8.22
N THR A 624 -6.03 -73.86 7.54
CA THR A 624 -5.02 -72.89 7.99
C THR A 624 -5.57 -71.47 7.97
N ASP A 625 -4.99 -70.56 8.73
CA ASP A 625 -5.34 -69.14 8.66
C ASP A 625 -5.00 -68.56 7.28
N SER A 626 -5.83 -67.63 6.81
CA SER A 626 -5.70 -66.94 5.53
C SER A 626 -6.14 -65.48 5.68
N SER A 627 -6.11 -64.71 4.59
CA SER A 627 -6.46 -63.29 4.58
C SER A 627 -7.56 -62.96 3.59
N THR A 628 -8.23 -61.83 3.80
CA THR A 628 -9.19 -61.27 2.84
C THR A 628 -8.55 -61.02 1.47
N GLU A 629 -7.28 -60.58 1.44
CA GLU A 629 -6.52 -60.36 0.20
C GLU A 629 -6.28 -61.67 -0.57
N GLU A 630 -5.97 -62.76 0.14
CA GLU A 630 -5.78 -64.07 -0.50
C GLU A 630 -7.11 -64.60 -1.07
N LEU A 631 -8.22 -64.42 -0.34
CA LEU A 631 -9.56 -64.75 -0.81
C LEU A 631 -9.96 -63.95 -2.05
N GLU A 632 -9.71 -62.63 -2.07
CA GLU A 632 -9.99 -61.79 -3.23
C GLU A 632 -9.16 -62.20 -4.46
N SER A 633 -7.87 -62.52 -4.26
CA SER A 633 -6.99 -63.03 -5.31
C SER A 633 -7.47 -64.39 -5.85
N ALA A 634 -7.97 -65.27 -4.99
CA ALA A 634 -8.52 -66.57 -5.37
C ALA A 634 -9.82 -66.41 -6.17
N LEU A 635 -10.76 -65.58 -5.70
CA LEU A 635 -11.99 -65.22 -6.43
C LEU A 635 -11.70 -64.55 -7.78
N ALA A 636 -10.57 -63.86 -7.89
CA ALA A 636 -10.11 -63.22 -9.12
C ALA A 636 -9.61 -64.21 -10.18
N LYS A 637 -9.02 -65.34 -9.77
CA LYS A 637 -8.20 -66.21 -10.65
C LYS A 637 -8.73 -67.63 -10.83
N MET A 638 -9.42 -68.19 -9.84
CA MET A 638 -9.84 -69.60 -9.85
C MET A 638 -11.19 -69.76 -10.54
N ALA A 639 -11.41 -70.89 -11.21
CA ALA A 639 -12.69 -71.19 -11.81
C ALA A 639 -13.73 -71.45 -10.71
N ILE A 640 -14.91 -70.87 -10.86
CA ILE A 640 -15.98 -71.05 -9.89
C ILE A 640 -16.83 -72.25 -10.34
N PRO A 641 -17.00 -73.28 -9.49
CA PRO A 641 -17.74 -74.46 -9.89
C PRO A 641 -19.20 -74.11 -10.24
N PRO A 642 -19.77 -74.69 -11.32
CA PRO A 642 -21.12 -74.35 -11.78
C PRO A 642 -22.21 -74.78 -10.80
N LYS A 643 -21.93 -75.80 -9.99
CA LYS A 643 -22.78 -76.31 -8.90
C LYS A 643 -21.87 -76.78 -7.77
N THR A 644 -22.20 -76.34 -6.55
CA THR A 644 -21.56 -76.84 -5.34
C THR A 644 -22.49 -77.83 -4.66
N PHE A 645 -21.96 -79.02 -4.35
CA PHE A 645 -22.70 -80.07 -3.66
C PHE A 645 -22.20 -80.21 -2.23
N ILE A 646 -23.13 -80.36 -1.30
CA ILE A 646 -22.82 -80.64 0.11
C ILE A 646 -22.83 -82.16 0.27
N LYS A 647 -21.64 -82.77 0.31
CA LYS A 647 -21.49 -84.20 0.62
C LYS A 647 -21.57 -84.42 2.14
N GLU A 648 -21.89 -85.64 2.55
CA GLU A 648 -21.98 -86.01 3.98
C GLU A 648 -20.73 -85.60 4.76
N ARG A 649 -19.54 -85.82 4.19
CA ARG A 649 -18.28 -85.44 4.81
C ARG A 649 -18.13 -83.93 5.00
N LEU A 650 -18.58 -83.11 4.03
CA LEU A 650 -18.59 -81.65 4.17
C LEU A 650 -19.44 -81.23 5.37
N PHE A 651 -20.61 -81.85 5.54
CA PHE A 651 -21.52 -81.55 6.63
C PHE A 651 -20.91 -81.91 8.00
N GLU A 652 -20.21 -83.05 8.10
CA GLU A 652 -19.45 -83.40 9.31
C GLU A 652 -18.34 -82.40 9.63
N ASP A 653 -17.61 -81.95 8.61
CA ASP A 653 -16.51 -81.00 8.80
C ASP A 653 -17.03 -79.61 9.17
N LEU A 654 -18.17 -79.18 8.61
CA LEU A 654 -18.86 -77.95 9.05
C LEU A 654 -19.26 -78.02 10.53
N LYS A 655 -19.71 -79.17 11.04
CA LYS A 655 -20.00 -79.34 12.49
C LYS A 655 -18.76 -79.20 13.36
N LYS A 656 -17.60 -79.68 12.89
CA LYS A 656 -16.34 -79.52 13.62
C LYS A 656 -15.86 -78.08 13.64
N ILE A 657 -16.09 -77.33 12.55
CA ILE A 657 -15.61 -75.96 12.37
C ILE A 657 -16.52 -74.95 13.07
N PHE A 658 -17.84 -75.10 12.94
CA PHE A 658 -18.84 -74.13 13.38
C PHE A 658 -19.63 -74.56 14.62
N GLY A 659 -19.56 -75.83 15.03
CA GLY A 659 -20.32 -76.38 16.16
C GLY A 659 -21.41 -77.37 15.76
N ASN A 660 -21.90 -78.15 16.74
CA ASN A 660 -22.86 -79.23 16.50
C ASN A 660 -24.27 -78.75 16.08
N ASP A 661 -24.58 -77.47 16.30
CA ASP A 661 -25.84 -76.79 16.01
C ASP A 661 -25.85 -76.07 14.65
N VAL A 662 -24.89 -76.37 13.76
CA VAL A 662 -24.78 -75.71 12.45
C VAL A 662 -26.02 -75.96 11.57
N GLU A 663 -26.62 -74.86 11.12
CA GLU A 663 -27.71 -74.85 10.15
C GLU A 663 -27.16 -74.39 8.78
N ILE A 664 -27.57 -75.05 7.70
CA ILE A 664 -27.20 -74.64 6.33
C ILE A 664 -28.38 -73.93 5.69
N LEU A 665 -28.13 -72.73 5.19
CA LEU A 665 -29.15 -71.98 4.46
C LEU A 665 -29.25 -72.51 3.03
N VAL A 666 -30.42 -73.06 2.66
CA VAL A 666 -30.70 -73.56 1.31
C VAL A 666 -31.68 -72.61 0.61
N ASN A 667 -31.27 -72.08 -0.55
CA ASN A 667 -31.93 -71.04 -1.35
C ASN A 667 -32.00 -69.66 -0.66
N TYR A 668 -31.31 -68.69 -1.28
CA TYR A 668 -31.42 -67.26 -1.01
C TYR A 668 -32.08 -66.56 -2.20
#